data_AF-A0AAV1X4R9-F1
#
_entry.id   AF-A0AAV1X4R9-F1
#
_cell.length_a   1.000
_cell.length_b   1.000
_cell.length_c   1.000
_cell.angle_alpha   90.00
_cell.angle_beta   90.00
_cell.angle_gamma   90.00
#
_symmetry.space_group_name_H-M   'P 1'
#
loop_
_entity.id
_entity.type
_entity.pdbx_description
1 polymer ?
#
loop_
_entity_poly.entity_id
_entity_poly.type
_entity_poly.pdbx_seq_one_letter_code
_entity_poly.pdbx_strand_id
1 'polypeptide(L)'
;MNKLAPFNGILSNDPSLNPDFYNWNRVKLRYCDGASFTGDAVFTNGTKTLYFKGQKIWEAIINDLIPKGLGKASKALLSGCSAGGLAAFHQCDNLAKRLPNADVKCMSDAGFFLDVEDISSKYTMRNIFKGVVELHEAKKNLNTKCTSALQSPDLCFFPQYALKYISPPYFILNTAYDVYQFRHALVPPSSDNHRKWNHCKQDPALCKPDEINILQGFRNYMLDALKPINLNSEKGGMFINSCFAHCQSESQDTWSGPDSPRVNNKSIAEAVGDWYFDRKKSKEIDCEYPYDKTCHNLIPQPPGGGWCNDLASCLERAKTRRGSTPLKNKLEPFNGILSNDPSLNPDFHNWNRVKLRYCDGASFTGDAVFTNGTKTLYFKGQKIWEAIIDDLIPKGLGKASKALLSGCSAGGLATFHHCDNLAKQLPNAHVKCMSDAGFFLDVEDISSKYTMRSFFKGVVELQGVEKNLNTKCTSALQSPDLCFFPQYALKFISPPYFILNTAYDVYQFHNALVPPSSDKQGKWNRCRNDPAACTPEEIHILQGFRSKMLDALKPINLNSEKGGMFINSCFAHCQSESQDWLGRDSPRVNNKRIAEAVGDWYFDRKKSKEIDCEYPCDKTCHNLIPQPPVRVQRSRVL
;
A
#
# COMPACT_ATOMS: atom_id res chain seq x y z
N MET A 1 9.99 -14.56 -9.65
CA MET A 1 8.53 -14.64 -9.53
C MET A 1 8.20 -15.53 -8.33
N ASN A 2 7.79 -14.94 -7.19
CA ASN A 2 7.24 -15.67 -6.03
C ASN A 2 6.15 -16.64 -6.50
N LYS A 3 6.02 -17.83 -5.92
CA LYS A 3 5.02 -18.83 -6.36
C LYS A 3 3.67 -18.75 -5.65
N LEU A 4 3.53 -17.97 -4.57
CA LEU A 4 2.29 -17.87 -3.81
C LEU A 4 1.82 -16.41 -3.72
N ALA A 5 0.64 -16.13 -4.29
CA ALA A 5 -0.06 -14.85 -4.13
C ALA A 5 -1.12 -15.03 -3.03
N PRO A 6 -1.22 -14.10 -2.05
CA PRO A 6 -2.20 -14.24 -0.96
C PRO A 6 -3.63 -14.13 -1.50
N PHE A 7 -4.52 -14.95 -0.95
CA PHE A 7 -5.94 -14.99 -1.27
C PHE A 7 -6.73 -14.26 -0.19
N ASN A 8 -7.25 -13.07 -0.52
CA ASN A 8 -8.01 -12.19 0.38
C ASN A 8 -9.33 -11.75 -0.30
N GLY A 9 -10.23 -11.10 0.46
CA GLY A 9 -11.52 -10.64 -0.05
C GLY A 9 -12.32 -11.80 -0.62
N ILE A 10 -12.77 -11.66 -1.87
CA ILE A 10 -13.51 -12.72 -2.60
C ILE A 10 -12.74 -14.05 -2.74
N LEU A 11 -11.42 -14.05 -2.60
CA LEU A 11 -10.60 -15.26 -2.65
C LEU A 11 -10.32 -15.86 -1.26
N SER A 12 -10.70 -15.21 -0.16
CA SER A 12 -10.47 -15.72 1.20
C SER A 12 -11.15 -17.08 1.40
N ASN A 13 -10.49 -18.01 2.11
CA ASN A 13 -11.08 -19.27 2.60
C ASN A 13 -11.70 -19.15 3.99
N ASP A 14 -11.68 -17.97 4.61
CA ASP A 14 -12.31 -17.77 5.90
C ASP A 14 -13.81 -17.54 5.69
N PRO A 15 -14.71 -18.43 6.19
CA PRO A 15 -16.15 -18.27 6.04
C PRO A 15 -16.71 -17.03 6.73
N SER A 16 -16.00 -16.45 7.72
CA SER A 16 -16.41 -15.19 8.34
C SER A 16 -16.12 -13.97 7.46
N LEU A 17 -15.16 -14.09 6.54
CA LEU A 17 -14.73 -13.02 5.64
C LEU A 17 -15.31 -13.17 4.24
N ASN A 18 -15.60 -14.40 3.81
CA ASN A 18 -16.10 -14.70 2.47
C ASN A 18 -17.17 -15.79 2.53
N PRO A 19 -18.31 -15.54 3.20
CA PRO A 19 -19.28 -16.58 3.57
C PRO A 19 -19.83 -17.38 2.38
N ASP A 20 -19.85 -16.76 1.20
CA ASP A 20 -20.48 -17.32 0.01
C ASP A 20 -19.50 -18.08 -0.91
N PHE A 21 -18.20 -17.75 -0.86
CA PHE A 21 -17.19 -18.33 -1.75
C PHE A 21 -16.01 -19.00 -1.03
N TYR A 22 -15.99 -19.05 0.31
CA TYR A 22 -14.85 -19.55 1.09
C TYR A 22 -14.40 -20.99 0.75
N ASN A 23 -15.35 -21.86 0.41
CA ASN A 23 -15.11 -23.27 0.10
C ASN A 23 -14.93 -23.56 -1.40
N TRP A 24 -14.77 -22.53 -2.23
CA TRP A 24 -14.60 -22.70 -3.67
C TRP A 24 -13.15 -23.05 -4.03
N ASN A 25 -13.00 -23.76 -5.16
CA ASN A 25 -11.72 -23.88 -5.83
C ASN A 25 -11.32 -22.51 -6.38
N ARG A 26 -10.13 -22.03 -6.01
CA ARG A 26 -9.68 -20.67 -6.31
C ARG A 26 -8.41 -20.70 -7.13
N VAL A 27 -8.39 -19.93 -8.20
CA VAL A 27 -7.25 -19.82 -9.11
C VAL A 27 -6.98 -18.34 -9.36
N LYS A 28 -5.71 -17.93 -9.25
CA LYS A 28 -5.29 -16.56 -9.55
C LYS A 28 -4.39 -16.55 -10.78
N LEU A 29 -4.89 -15.92 -11.84
CA LEU A 29 -4.17 -15.73 -13.10
C LEU A 29 -3.28 -14.50 -12.99
N ARG A 30 -1.99 -14.64 -13.32
CA ARG A 30 -1.07 -13.50 -13.30
C ARG A 30 -1.14 -12.75 -14.62
N TYR A 31 -1.55 -11.49 -14.53
CA TYR A 31 -1.57 -10.58 -15.65
C TYR A 31 -0.16 -10.16 -16.04
N CYS A 32 0.20 -10.29 -17.32
CA CYS A 32 1.53 -9.92 -17.83
C CYS A 32 1.56 -9.56 -19.32
N ASP A 33 0.41 -9.36 -19.99
CA ASP A 33 0.36 -9.16 -21.45
C ASP A 33 0.03 -7.74 -21.91
N GLY A 34 -0.42 -6.86 -21.00
CA GLY A 34 -0.67 -5.44 -21.29
C GLY A 34 -1.95 -5.14 -22.08
N ALA A 35 -2.73 -6.15 -22.50
CA ALA A 35 -4.00 -5.97 -23.21
C ALA A 35 -5.13 -6.82 -22.62
N SER A 36 -5.18 -6.98 -21.30
CA SER A 36 -6.27 -7.69 -20.61
C SER A 36 -6.52 -9.11 -21.16
N PHE A 37 -5.45 -9.84 -21.48
CA PHE A 37 -5.47 -11.15 -22.14
C PHE A 37 -6.11 -11.20 -23.54
N THR A 38 -6.20 -10.08 -24.25
CA THR A 38 -6.78 -10.04 -25.61
C THR A 38 -5.73 -9.92 -26.73
N GLY A 39 -4.47 -9.63 -26.41
CA GLY A 39 -3.42 -9.44 -27.41
C GLY A 39 -2.92 -10.74 -28.05
N ASP A 40 -2.61 -10.70 -29.35
CA ASP A 40 -1.88 -11.77 -30.05
C ASP A 40 -1.07 -11.21 -31.22
N ALA A 41 -0.06 -10.39 -30.92
CA ALA A 41 0.82 -9.75 -31.90
C ALA A 41 2.29 -10.12 -31.68
N VAL A 42 3.09 -9.91 -32.73
CA VAL A 42 4.56 -9.96 -32.68
C VAL A 42 5.06 -8.70 -33.36
N PHE A 43 5.82 -7.89 -32.62
CA PHE A 43 6.34 -6.63 -33.13
C PHE A 43 7.86 -6.67 -33.14
N THR A 44 8.48 -6.39 -34.28
CA THR A 44 9.94 -6.37 -34.44
C THR A 44 10.39 -4.95 -34.75
N ASN A 45 11.28 -4.41 -33.90
CA ASN A 45 11.94 -3.13 -34.11
C ASN A 45 13.46 -3.32 -34.09
N GLY A 46 14.08 -3.29 -35.26
CA GLY A 46 15.50 -3.62 -35.43
C GLY A 46 15.78 -5.06 -34.99
N THR A 47 16.64 -5.22 -33.98
CA THR A 47 17.03 -6.53 -33.42
C THR A 47 16.14 -7.01 -32.28
N LYS A 48 15.19 -6.18 -31.80
CA LYS A 48 14.33 -6.53 -30.67
C LYS A 48 12.95 -6.97 -31.16
N THR A 49 12.48 -8.12 -30.66
CA THR A 49 11.13 -8.62 -30.90
C THR A 49 10.34 -8.63 -29.61
N LEU A 50 9.16 -8.00 -29.63
CA LEU A 50 8.18 -7.98 -28.55
C LEU A 50 7.04 -8.94 -28.88
N TYR A 51 6.62 -9.73 -27.89
CA TYR A 51 5.55 -10.71 -28.02
C TYR A 51 4.37 -10.30 -27.14
N PHE A 52 3.26 -9.92 -27.78
CA PHE A 52 2.02 -9.58 -27.10
C PHE A 52 1.08 -10.78 -27.19
N LYS A 53 1.23 -11.76 -26.29
CA LYS A 53 0.56 -13.08 -26.40
C LYS A 53 -0.53 -13.33 -25.36
N GLY A 54 -1.23 -12.28 -24.93
CA GLY A 54 -2.29 -12.34 -23.93
C GLY A 54 -3.34 -13.43 -24.19
N GLN A 55 -3.92 -13.46 -25.39
CA GLN A 55 -4.95 -14.44 -25.74
C GLN A 55 -4.41 -15.88 -25.67
N LYS A 56 -3.18 -16.10 -26.13
CA LYS A 56 -2.53 -17.42 -26.07
C LYS A 56 -2.23 -17.87 -24.65
N ILE A 57 -1.84 -16.94 -23.79
CA ILE A 57 -1.62 -17.20 -22.37
C ILE A 57 -2.95 -17.59 -21.70
N TRP A 58 -4.05 -16.87 -21.98
CA TRP A 58 -5.38 -17.23 -21.49
C TRP A 58 -5.79 -18.64 -21.93
N GLU A 59 -5.70 -18.94 -23.23
CA GLU A 59 -6.04 -20.25 -23.79
C GLU A 59 -5.24 -21.38 -23.12
N ALA A 60 -3.92 -21.20 -22.98
CA ALA A 60 -3.06 -22.18 -22.36
C ALA A 60 -3.45 -22.44 -20.90
N ILE A 61 -3.75 -21.39 -20.14
CA ILE A 61 -4.11 -21.54 -18.73
C ILE A 61 -5.48 -22.21 -18.57
N ILE A 62 -6.50 -21.80 -19.32
CA ILE A 62 -7.83 -22.43 -19.22
C ILE A 62 -7.77 -23.91 -19.64
N ASN A 63 -7.01 -24.24 -20.70
CA ASN A 63 -6.82 -25.62 -21.13
C ASN A 63 -6.12 -26.48 -20.06
N ASP A 64 -5.18 -25.92 -19.30
CA ASP A 64 -4.52 -26.59 -18.17
C ASP A 64 -5.45 -26.78 -16.96
N LEU A 65 -6.35 -25.82 -16.71
CA LEU A 65 -7.26 -25.86 -15.56
C LEU A 65 -8.45 -26.81 -15.76
N ILE A 66 -8.94 -26.98 -16.99
CA ILE A 66 -10.06 -27.89 -17.32
C ILE A 66 -9.85 -29.29 -16.73
N PRO A 67 -8.77 -30.02 -17.01
CA PRO A 67 -8.55 -31.36 -16.46
C PRO A 67 -8.26 -31.35 -14.96
N LYS A 68 -7.80 -30.23 -14.39
CA LYS A 68 -7.49 -30.06 -12.96
C LYS A 68 -8.73 -29.80 -12.08
N GLY A 69 -9.92 -29.85 -12.66
CA GLY A 69 -11.19 -29.78 -11.94
C GLY A 69 -12.13 -28.69 -12.44
N LEU A 70 -11.64 -27.70 -13.20
CA LEU A 70 -12.49 -26.63 -13.73
C LEU A 70 -13.57 -27.18 -14.67
N GLY A 71 -13.25 -28.20 -15.48
CA GLY A 71 -14.22 -28.85 -16.39
C GLY A 71 -15.34 -29.62 -15.68
N LYS A 72 -15.22 -29.88 -14.38
CA LYS A 72 -16.25 -30.54 -13.56
C LYS A 72 -17.05 -29.55 -12.70
N ALA A 73 -16.75 -28.25 -12.78
CA ALA A 73 -17.43 -27.25 -11.96
C ALA A 73 -18.90 -27.13 -12.38
N SER A 74 -19.81 -27.11 -11.41
CA SER A 74 -21.23 -26.78 -11.63
C SER A 74 -21.50 -25.27 -11.59
N LYS A 75 -20.59 -24.50 -10.99
CA LYS A 75 -20.64 -23.04 -10.85
C LYS A 75 -19.25 -22.47 -11.06
N ALA A 76 -19.15 -21.34 -11.76
CA ALA A 76 -17.89 -20.63 -11.96
C ALA A 76 -18.09 -19.11 -11.87
N LEU A 77 -17.11 -18.41 -11.29
CA LEU A 77 -17.05 -16.96 -11.25
C LEU A 77 -15.72 -16.50 -11.84
N LEU A 78 -15.76 -15.71 -12.91
CA LEU A 78 -14.60 -15.01 -13.44
C LEU A 78 -14.59 -13.57 -12.91
N SER A 79 -13.55 -13.23 -12.16
CA SER A 79 -13.40 -11.87 -11.62
C SER A 79 -11.97 -11.37 -11.73
N GLY A 80 -11.81 -10.05 -11.74
CA GLY A 80 -10.52 -9.40 -11.60
C GLY A 80 -10.67 -7.90 -11.37
N CYS A 81 -9.58 -7.26 -10.96
CA CYS A 81 -9.54 -5.81 -10.80
C CYS A 81 -8.85 -5.09 -11.98
N SER A 82 -9.36 -3.92 -12.38
CA SER A 82 -8.68 -2.96 -13.27
C SER A 82 -8.47 -3.59 -14.65
N ALA A 83 -7.24 -3.73 -15.14
CA ALA A 83 -6.94 -4.52 -16.34
C ALA A 83 -7.40 -5.99 -16.22
N GLY A 84 -7.36 -6.57 -15.02
CA GLY A 84 -7.95 -7.88 -14.74
C GLY A 84 -9.48 -7.87 -14.74
N GLY A 85 -10.12 -6.74 -14.41
CA GLY A 85 -11.57 -6.57 -14.52
C GLY A 85 -12.01 -6.43 -15.97
N LEU A 86 -11.22 -5.70 -16.79
CA LEU A 86 -11.34 -5.71 -18.24
C LEU A 86 -11.11 -7.11 -18.83
N ALA A 87 -10.17 -7.89 -18.29
CA ALA A 87 -9.96 -9.26 -18.74
C ALA A 87 -11.16 -10.15 -18.40
N ALA A 88 -11.69 -10.05 -17.18
CA ALA A 88 -12.92 -10.75 -16.77
C ALA A 88 -14.09 -10.39 -17.70
N PHE A 89 -14.13 -9.14 -18.15
CA PHE A 89 -15.11 -8.66 -19.11
C PHE A 89 -14.91 -9.28 -20.50
N HIS A 90 -13.74 -9.13 -21.10
CA HIS A 90 -13.49 -9.62 -22.47
C HIS A 90 -13.49 -11.15 -22.59
N GLN A 91 -13.09 -11.85 -21.54
CA GLN A 91 -12.98 -13.32 -21.54
C GLN A 91 -14.22 -14.04 -21.00
N CYS A 92 -15.26 -13.31 -20.58
CA CYS A 92 -16.46 -13.90 -19.98
C CYS A 92 -17.16 -14.90 -20.92
N ASP A 93 -17.47 -14.48 -22.16
CA ASP A 93 -18.07 -15.36 -23.17
C ASP A 93 -17.15 -16.54 -23.52
N ASN A 94 -15.83 -16.32 -23.52
CA ASN A 94 -14.84 -17.35 -23.80
C ASN A 94 -14.87 -18.44 -22.73
N LEU A 95 -14.86 -18.06 -21.45
CA LEU A 95 -14.94 -19.00 -20.34
C LEU A 95 -16.27 -19.77 -20.35
N ALA A 96 -17.40 -19.08 -20.56
CA ALA A 96 -18.71 -19.72 -20.62
C ALA A 96 -18.80 -20.77 -21.73
N LYS A 97 -18.24 -20.49 -22.92
CA LYS A 97 -18.14 -21.48 -24.01
C LYS A 97 -17.30 -22.70 -23.66
N ARG A 98 -16.28 -22.53 -22.81
CA ARG A 98 -15.39 -23.63 -22.37
C ARG A 98 -16.00 -24.46 -21.24
N LEU A 99 -17.00 -23.94 -20.53
CA LEU A 99 -17.67 -24.60 -19.40
C LEU A 99 -19.20 -24.68 -19.63
N PRO A 100 -19.67 -25.42 -20.67
CA PRO A 100 -21.07 -25.42 -21.07
C PRO A 100 -22.03 -26.01 -20.02
N ASN A 101 -21.51 -26.79 -19.07
CA ASN A 101 -22.29 -27.43 -18.01
C ASN A 101 -22.24 -26.67 -16.67
N ALA A 102 -21.55 -25.53 -16.63
CA ALA A 102 -21.41 -24.71 -15.43
C ALA A 102 -22.29 -23.46 -15.51
N ASP A 103 -22.83 -23.03 -14.37
CA ASP A 103 -23.39 -21.69 -14.20
C ASP A 103 -22.22 -20.69 -14.10
N VAL A 104 -21.83 -20.14 -15.26
CA VAL A 104 -20.75 -19.15 -15.38
C VAL A 104 -21.32 -17.75 -15.24
N LYS A 105 -20.84 -17.01 -14.23
CA LYS A 105 -21.08 -15.56 -14.10
C LYS A 105 -19.75 -14.84 -14.03
N CYS A 106 -19.74 -13.54 -14.36
CA CYS A 106 -18.51 -12.75 -14.39
C CYS A 106 -18.68 -11.44 -13.62
N MET A 107 -17.60 -10.95 -13.03
CA MET A 107 -17.57 -9.70 -12.27
C MET A 107 -16.38 -8.85 -12.71
N SER A 108 -16.64 -7.60 -13.09
CA SER A 108 -15.59 -6.59 -13.27
C SER A 108 -15.52 -5.74 -12.02
N ASP A 109 -14.36 -5.73 -11.36
CA ASP A 109 -14.04 -4.80 -10.27
C ASP A 109 -13.14 -3.68 -10.82
N ALA A 110 -13.57 -2.43 -10.73
CA ALA A 110 -12.82 -1.26 -11.21
C ALA A 110 -12.33 -1.35 -12.68
N GLY A 111 -12.94 -2.24 -13.47
CA GLY A 111 -12.61 -2.47 -14.88
C GLY A 111 -13.62 -1.83 -15.83
N PHE A 112 -14.64 -1.13 -15.32
CA PHE A 112 -15.60 -0.40 -16.13
C PHE A 112 -15.04 0.98 -16.52
N PHE A 113 -14.12 0.98 -17.48
CA PHE A 113 -13.52 2.21 -17.99
C PHE A 113 -14.52 2.99 -18.86
N LEU A 114 -14.59 4.29 -18.62
CA LEU A 114 -15.45 5.20 -19.38
C LEU A 114 -14.68 5.83 -20.54
N ASP A 115 -15.36 5.91 -21.67
CA ASP A 115 -14.90 6.66 -22.85
C ASP A 115 -15.51 8.07 -22.81
N VAL A 116 -14.89 8.90 -21.97
CA VAL A 116 -15.28 10.29 -21.71
C VAL A 116 -14.22 11.26 -22.19
N GLU A 117 -14.65 12.50 -22.40
CA GLU A 117 -13.74 13.63 -22.56
C GLU A 117 -13.07 13.97 -21.22
N ASP A 118 -11.78 14.30 -21.29
CA ASP A 118 -11.07 14.93 -20.19
C ASP A 118 -11.43 16.41 -20.04
N ILE A 119 -10.92 17.06 -18.99
CA ILE A 119 -11.13 18.50 -18.74
C ILE A 119 -10.59 19.44 -19.84
N SER A 120 -9.88 18.92 -20.84
CA SER A 120 -9.44 19.65 -22.04
C SER A 120 -10.25 19.29 -23.28
N SER A 121 -11.40 18.63 -23.10
CA SER A 121 -12.32 18.17 -24.14
C SER A 121 -11.66 17.19 -25.12
N LYS A 122 -10.77 16.32 -24.62
CA LYS A 122 -10.10 15.28 -25.43
C LYS A 122 -10.40 13.87 -24.90
N TYR A 123 -10.51 12.91 -25.80
CA TYR A 123 -10.70 11.50 -25.47
C TYR A 123 -9.38 10.78 -25.16
N THR A 124 -8.75 11.13 -24.04
CA THR A 124 -7.44 10.59 -23.67
C THR A 124 -7.45 9.06 -23.53
N MET A 125 -8.43 8.49 -22.81
CA MET A 125 -8.51 7.04 -22.63
C MET A 125 -8.81 6.31 -23.93
N ARG A 126 -9.62 6.89 -24.83
CA ARG A 126 -9.90 6.32 -26.16
C ARG A 126 -8.62 6.15 -26.96
N ASN A 127 -7.76 7.15 -26.96
CA ASN A 127 -6.48 7.10 -27.67
C ASN A 127 -5.57 6.01 -27.10
N ILE A 128 -5.54 5.84 -25.77
CA ILE A 128 -4.78 4.78 -25.11
C ILE A 128 -5.31 3.41 -25.55
N PHE A 129 -6.61 3.15 -25.44
CA PHE A 129 -7.19 1.85 -25.79
C PHE A 129 -7.12 1.55 -27.28
N LYS A 130 -7.26 2.56 -28.14
CA LYS A 130 -6.98 2.41 -29.58
C LYS A 130 -5.54 1.94 -29.82
N GLY A 131 -4.56 2.57 -29.16
CA GLY A 131 -3.16 2.16 -29.25
C GLY A 131 -2.92 0.74 -28.75
N VAL A 132 -3.57 0.33 -27.65
CA VAL A 132 -3.51 -1.06 -27.14
C VAL A 132 -4.08 -2.03 -28.17
N VAL A 133 -5.26 -1.73 -28.72
CA VAL A 133 -5.94 -2.60 -29.70
C VAL A 133 -5.11 -2.77 -30.97
N GLU A 134 -4.52 -1.70 -31.46
CA GLU A 134 -3.68 -1.70 -32.66
C GLU A 134 -2.35 -2.42 -32.42
N LEU A 135 -1.59 -2.03 -31.40
CA LEU A 135 -0.25 -2.57 -31.12
C LEU A 135 -0.28 -4.05 -30.73
N HIS A 136 -1.29 -4.48 -29.96
CA HIS A 136 -1.41 -5.86 -29.49
C HIS A 136 -2.24 -6.74 -30.43
N GLU A 137 -2.74 -6.18 -31.55
CA GLU A 137 -3.72 -6.81 -32.45
C GLU A 137 -4.93 -7.41 -31.69
N ALA A 138 -5.42 -6.72 -30.67
CA ALA A 138 -6.47 -7.24 -29.79
C ALA A 138 -7.82 -7.41 -30.50
N LYS A 139 -8.06 -6.65 -31.58
CA LYS A 139 -9.35 -6.58 -32.31
C LYS A 139 -9.94 -7.97 -32.62
N LYS A 140 -9.10 -8.92 -33.05
CA LYS A 140 -9.52 -10.28 -33.44
C LYS A 140 -10.04 -11.13 -32.27
N ASN A 141 -9.75 -10.72 -31.04
CA ASN A 141 -10.14 -11.41 -29.81
C ASN A 141 -11.23 -10.66 -29.02
N LEU A 142 -11.69 -9.50 -29.51
CA LEU A 142 -12.83 -8.79 -28.93
C LEU A 142 -14.17 -9.42 -29.36
N ASN A 143 -15.25 -9.06 -28.67
CA ASN A 143 -16.58 -9.60 -28.96
C ASN A 143 -17.02 -9.22 -30.40
N THR A 144 -17.21 -10.23 -31.25
CA THR A 144 -17.47 -10.05 -32.68
C THR A 144 -18.80 -9.36 -32.98
N LYS A 145 -19.81 -9.53 -32.12
CA LYS A 145 -21.09 -8.83 -32.27
C LYS A 145 -20.90 -7.33 -32.02
N CYS A 146 -20.07 -6.96 -31.05
CA CYS A 146 -19.71 -5.56 -30.82
C CYS A 146 -18.90 -5.00 -32.00
N THR A 147 -17.82 -5.67 -32.40
CA THR A 147 -16.91 -5.13 -33.45
C THR A 147 -17.56 -5.04 -34.82
N SER A 148 -18.61 -5.83 -35.07
CA SER A 148 -19.39 -5.75 -36.31
C SER A 148 -20.49 -4.68 -36.25
N ALA A 149 -20.92 -4.29 -35.04
CA ALA A 149 -21.98 -3.31 -34.84
C ALA A 149 -21.46 -1.86 -34.76
N LEU A 150 -20.18 -1.65 -34.49
CA LEU A 150 -19.57 -0.32 -34.39
C LEU A 150 -18.66 -0.03 -35.58
N GLN A 151 -18.68 1.21 -36.05
CA GLN A 151 -17.79 1.69 -37.12
C GLN A 151 -16.32 1.64 -36.71
N SER A 152 -16.02 1.87 -35.43
CA SER A 152 -14.67 1.82 -34.84
C SER A 152 -14.58 0.63 -33.88
N PRO A 153 -14.02 -0.52 -34.32
CA PRO A 153 -13.98 -1.75 -33.52
C PRO A 153 -13.16 -1.65 -32.23
N ASP A 154 -12.21 -0.72 -32.15
CA ASP A 154 -11.42 -0.42 -30.95
C ASP A 154 -12.28 0.04 -29.77
N LEU A 155 -13.43 0.67 -30.04
CA LEU A 155 -14.39 1.04 -28.99
C LEU A 155 -14.93 -0.18 -28.24
N CYS A 156 -14.94 -1.37 -28.84
CA CYS A 156 -15.34 -2.61 -28.17
C CYS A 156 -14.38 -3.07 -27.07
N PHE A 157 -13.22 -2.41 -26.93
CA PHE A 157 -12.36 -2.58 -25.77
C PHE A 157 -12.95 -1.93 -24.51
N PHE A 158 -13.79 -0.90 -24.66
CA PHE A 158 -14.49 -0.31 -23.53
C PHE A 158 -15.73 -1.12 -23.14
N PRO A 159 -15.90 -1.44 -21.84
CA PRO A 159 -17.09 -2.12 -21.36
C PRO A 159 -18.39 -1.40 -21.69
N GLN A 160 -18.40 -0.07 -21.69
CA GLN A 160 -19.62 0.72 -21.97
C GLN A 160 -20.28 0.37 -23.31
N TYR A 161 -19.51 -0.04 -24.32
CA TYR A 161 -20.04 -0.41 -25.63
C TYR A 161 -20.26 -1.91 -25.78
N ALA A 162 -19.34 -2.71 -25.24
CA ALA A 162 -19.32 -4.15 -25.44
C ALA A 162 -20.26 -4.92 -24.49
N LEU A 163 -20.64 -4.35 -23.34
CA LEU A 163 -21.31 -5.06 -22.25
C LEU A 163 -22.65 -5.69 -22.65
N LYS A 164 -23.42 -5.02 -23.50
CA LYS A 164 -24.71 -5.53 -24.02
C LYS A 164 -24.56 -6.76 -24.91
N TYR A 165 -23.34 -7.09 -25.35
CA TYR A 165 -23.06 -8.24 -26.20
C TYR A 165 -22.49 -9.44 -25.42
N ILE A 166 -22.22 -9.27 -24.12
CA ILE A 166 -21.80 -10.36 -23.24
C ILE A 166 -23.02 -11.20 -22.88
N SER A 167 -22.90 -12.51 -23.05
CA SER A 167 -24.02 -13.44 -22.88
C SER A 167 -24.23 -13.88 -21.42
N PRO A 168 -23.17 -14.21 -20.65
CA PRO A 168 -23.33 -14.60 -19.25
C PRO A 168 -23.78 -13.44 -18.35
N PRO A 169 -24.43 -13.72 -17.21
CA PRO A 169 -24.72 -12.72 -16.19
C PRO A 169 -23.43 -12.01 -15.75
N TYR A 170 -23.51 -10.67 -15.65
CA TYR A 170 -22.37 -9.83 -15.36
C TYR A 170 -22.64 -8.92 -14.15
N PHE A 171 -21.66 -8.81 -13.25
CA PHE A 171 -21.69 -7.90 -12.11
C PHE A 171 -20.68 -6.76 -12.28
N ILE A 172 -21.15 -5.53 -12.12
CA ILE A 172 -20.30 -4.34 -12.13
C ILE A 172 -20.03 -3.91 -10.70
N LEU A 173 -18.82 -4.16 -10.22
CA LEU A 173 -18.30 -3.55 -9.00
C LEU A 173 -17.42 -2.39 -9.43
N ASN A 174 -17.87 -1.16 -9.21
CA ASN A 174 -17.09 0.00 -9.59
C ASN A 174 -17.40 1.14 -8.63
N THR A 175 -16.40 1.94 -8.29
CA THR A 175 -16.66 3.20 -7.60
C THR A 175 -17.18 4.23 -8.60
N ALA A 176 -18.11 5.09 -8.17
CA ALA A 176 -18.60 6.21 -8.97
C ALA A 176 -17.48 7.23 -9.28
N TYR A 177 -16.50 7.34 -8.38
CA TYR A 177 -15.33 8.22 -8.50
C TYR A 177 -14.03 7.41 -8.50
N ASP A 178 -13.92 6.46 -9.42
CA ASP A 178 -12.72 5.63 -9.56
C ASP A 178 -11.46 6.48 -9.66
N VAL A 179 -10.55 6.31 -8.70
CA VAL A 179 -9.38 7.18 -8.54
C VAL A 179 -8.38 7.04 -9.68
N TYR A 180 -8.33 5.88 -10.34
CA TYR A 180 -7.49 5.69 -11.51
C TYR A 180 -8.08 6.45 -12.69
N GLN A 181 -9.37 6.27 -12.97
CA GLN A 181 -10.04 6.97 -14.07
C GLN A 181 -10.08 8.49 -13.85
N PHE A 182 -10.29 8.95 -12.62
CA PHE A 182 -10.17 10.36 -12.27
C PHE A 182 -8.78 10.91 -12.67
N ARG A 183 -7.70 10.21 -12.32
CA ARG A 183 -6.32 10.66 -12.55
C ARG A 183 -5.82 10.48 -13.99
N HIS A 184 -6.37 9.53 -14.74
CA HIS A 184 -5.82 9.12 -16.04
C HIS A 184 -6.81 9.25 -17.22
N ALA A 185 -8.11 9.32 -16.96
CA ALA A 185 -9.13 9.53 -17.99
C ALA A 185 -9.72 10.94 -17.91
N LEU A 186 -10.24 11.36 -16.75
CA LEU A 186 -10.94 12.64 -16.60
C LEU A 186 -9.97 13.83 -16.47
N VAL A 187 -8.92 13.68 -15.65
CA VAL A 187 -7.94 14.73 -15.40
C VAL A 187 -6.50 14.20 -15.58
N PRO A 188 -6.14 13.68 -16.77
CA PRO A 188 -4.80 13.22 -17.06
C PRO A 188 -3.76 14.34 -16.92
N PRO A 189 -2.48 14.00 -16.70
CA PRO A 189 -1.40 14.99 -16.64
C PRO A 189 -1.33 15.91 -17.86
N SER A 190 -1.72 15.42 -19.05
CA SER A 190 -1.73 16.17 -20.31
C SER A 190 -2.81 17.26 -20.42
N SER A 191 -3.89 17.16 -19.63
CA SER A 191 -4.98 18.14 -19.63
C SER A 191 -4.91 19.11 -18.45
N ASP A 192 -4.14 18.76 -17.41
CA ASP A 192 -3.90 19.59 -16.22
C ASP A 192 -2.47 20.14 -16.17
N ASN A 193 -2.03 20.79 -17.26
CA ASN A 193 -0.65 21.28 -17.43
C ASN A 193 -0.20 22.27 -16.34
N HIS A 194 -1.15 22.98 -15.74
CA HIS A 194 -0.91 23.93 -14.64
C HIS A 194 -1.16 23.33 -13.24
N ARG A 195 -1.43 22.03 -13.14
CA ARG A 195 -1.62 21.28 -11.88
C ARG A 195 -2.74 21.87 -11.00
N LYS A 196 -3.78 22.41 -11.63
CA LYS A 196 -4.93 23.03 -10.96
C LYS A 196 -5.75 22.01 -10.17
N TRP A 197 -5.69 20.73 -10.51
CA TRP A 197 -6.49 19.67 -9.86
C TRP A 197 -5.71 18.84 -8.84
N ASN A 198 -4.44 19.17 -8.58
CA ASN A 198 -3.59 18.36 -7.71
C ASN A 198 -4.14 18.21 -6.29
N HIS A 199 -4.71 19.26 -5.71
CA HIS A 199 -5.30 19.19 -4.37
C HIS A 199 -6.49 18.21 -4.33
N CYS A 200 -7.36 18.25 -5.34
CA CYS A 200 -8.53 17.38 -5.48
C CYS A 200 -8.12 15.91 -5.77
N LYS A 201 -7.09 15.69 -6.58
CA LYS A 201 -6.51 14.36 -6.87
C LYS A 201 -5.87 13.70 -5.65
N GLN A 202 -5.34 14.51 -4.72
CA GLN A 202 -4.69 14.06 -3.50
C GLN A 202 -5.70 13.79 -2.39
N ASP A 203 -6.67 14.70 -2.23
CA ASP A 203 -7.76 14.57 -1.28
C ASP A 203 -9.07 15.05 -1.92
N PRO A 204 -10.01 14.14 -2.21
CA PRO A 204 -11.32 14.48 -2.74
C PRO A 204 -12.14 15.45 -1.87
N ALA A 205 -11.83 15.55 -0.57
CA ALA A 205 -12.46 16.53 0.31
C ALA A 205 -11.98 17.98 0.08
N LEU A 206 -10.85 18.15 -0.61
CA LEU A 206 -10.30 19.47 -0.97
C LEU A 206 -10.79 19.99 -2.31
N CYS A 207 -11.52 19.17 -3.09
CA CYS A 207 -12.07 19.60 -4.37
C CYS A 207 -12.96 20.83 -4.19
N LYS A 208 -12.77 21.82 -5.06
CA LYS A 208 -13.62 23.02 -5.11
C LYS A 208 -15.03 22.64 -5.56
N PRO A 209 -16.05 23.45 -5.27
CA PRO A 209 -17.42 23.18 -5.72
C PRO A 209 -17.52 22.89 -7.23
N ASP A 210 -16.82 23.65 -8.08
CA ASP A 210 -16.81 23.41 -9.53
C ASP A 210 -16.12 22.09 -9.92
N GLU A 211 -15.08 21.68 -9.19
CA GLU A 211 -14.37 20.42 -9.41
C GLU A 211 -15.22 19.22 -8.97
N ILE A 212 -15.93 19.37 -7.84
CA ILE A 212 -16.95 18.41 -7.40
C ILE A 212 -18.05 18.31 -8.46
N ASN A 213 -18.55 19.42 -9.01
CA ASN A 213 -19.57 19.39 -10.07
C ASN A 213 -19.11 18.60 -11.31
N ILE A 214 -17.84 18.74 -11.70
CA ILE A 214 -17.25 17.96 -12.80
C ILE A 214 -17.15 16.47 -12.42
N LEU A 215 -16.73 16.15 -11.19
CA LEU A 215 -16.71 14.76 -10.69
C LEU A 215 -18.13 14.17 -10.61
N GLN A 216 -19.14 14.97 -10.26
CA GLN A 216 -20.54 14.56 -10.33
C GLN A 216 -20.99 14.32 -11.76
N GLY A 217 -20.56 15.16 -12.71
CA GLY A 217 -20.75 14.92 -14.13
C GLY A 217 -20.15 13.57 -14.58
N PHE A 218 -18.94 13.26 -14.13
CA PHE A 218 -18.29 11.96 -14.39
C PHE A 218 -19.08 10.78 -13.80
N ARG A 219 -19.56 10.89 -12.55
CA ARG A 219 -20.47 9.92 -11.94
C ARG A 219 -21.74 9.75 -12.77
N ASN A 220 -22.38 10.85 -13.17
CA ASN A 220 -23.62 10.81 -13.95
C ASN A 220 -23.40 10.14 -15.30
N TYR A 221 -22.26 10.39 -15.96
CA TYR A 221 -21.88 9.69 -17.18
C TYR A 221 -21.75 8.18 -16.95
N MET A 222 -21.12 7.76 -15.86
CA MET A 222 -21.03 6.34 -15.51
C MET A 222 -22.42 5.73 -15.32
N LEU A 223 -23.30 6.38 -14.55
CA LEU A 223 -24.65 5.89 -14.30
C LEU A 223 -25.47 5.82 -15.60
N ASP A 224 -25.31 6.78 -16.50
CA ASP A 224 -25.92 6.77 -17.82
C ASP A 224 -25.43 5.59 -18.67
N ALA A 225 -24.12 5.32 -18.68
CA ALA A 225 -23.54 4.17 -19.35
C ALA A 225 -24.01 2.82 -18.74
N LEU A 226 -24.40 2.82 -17.47
CA LEU A 226 -24.91 1.64 -16.76
C LEU A 226 -26.44 1.47 -16.85
N LYS A 227 -27.19 2.45 -17.38
CA LYS A 227 -28.65 2.34 -17.59
C LYS A 227 -29.10 1.04 -18.27
N PRO A 228 -28.42 0.52 -19.31
CA PRO A 228 -28.80 -0.74 -19.93
C PRO A 228 -28.82 -1.92 -18.94
N ILE A 229 -27.85 -2.00 -18.02
CA ILE A 229 -27.90 -3.02 -16.95
C ILE A 229 -28.94 -2.64 -15.91
N ASN A 230 -28.93 -1.37 -15.46
CA ASN A 230 -29.75 -0.94 -14.33
C ASN A 230 -31.25 -1.13 -14.61
N LEU A 231 -31.70 -0.71 -15.78
CA LEU A 231 -33.12 -0.71 -16.15
C LEU A 231 -33.55 -1.99 -16.87
N ASN A 232 -32.69 -2.55 -17.73
CA ASN A 232 -33.14 -3.55 -18.70
C ASN A 232 -32.59 -4.97 -18.46
N SER A 233 -31.59 -5.14 -17.59
CA SER A 233 -31.03 -6.47 -17.31
C SER A 233 -31.61 -7.08 -16.05
N GLU A 234 -32.28 -8.22 -16.16
CA GLU A 234 -32.76 -8.96 -14.97
C GLU A 234 -31.69 -9.81 -14.30
N LYS A 235 -30.64 -10.17 -15.05
CA LYS A 235 -29.55 -11.05 -14.60
C LYS A 235 -28.28 -10.29 -14.23
N GLY A 236 -28.19 -9.02 -14.59
CA GLY A 236 -27.05 -8.17 -14.27
C GLY A 236 -27.12 -7.63 -12.84
N GLY A 237 -25.97 -7.57 -12.17
CA GLY A 237 -25.84 -6.96 -10.86
C GLY A 237 -24.90 -5.76 -10.90
N MET A 238 -25.02 -4.89 -9.90
CA MET A 238 -24.07 -3.79 -9.71
C MET A 238 -23.96 -3.38 -8.26
N PHE A 239 -22.79 -2.89 -7.90
CA PHE A 239 -22.52 -2.21 -6.66
C PHE A 239 -21.67 -0.98 -6.96
N ILE A 240 -22.33 0.17 -7.01
CA ILE A 240 -21.73 1.46 -7.35
C ILE A 240 -21.71 2.33 -6.11
N ASN A 241 -20.58 2.31 -5.38
CA ASN A 241 -20.38 3.14 -4.19
C ASN A 241 -19.70 4.46 -4.53
N SER A 242 -19.91 5.49 -3.72
CA SER A 242 -19.38 6.83 -3.95
C SER A 242 -18.02 7.07 -3.31
N CYS A 243 -17.28 6.00 -3.01
CA CYS A 243 -15.95 6.11 -2.45
C CYS A 243 -14.91 6.44 -3.53
N PHE A 244 -13.85 7.14 -3.13
CA PHE A 244 -12.66 7.29 -3.97
C PHE A 244 -11.72 6.10 -3.77
N ALA A 245 -11.98 5.00 -4.49
CA ALA A 245 -11.19 3.78 -4.44
C ALA A 245 -11.03 3.13 -5.82
N HIS A 246 -10.08 2.19 -5.91
CA HIS A 246 -9.81 1.34 -7.08
C HIS A 246 -9.43 -0.05 -6.56
N CYS A 247 -9.99 -1.12 -7.14
CA CYS A 247 -9.91 -2.52 -6.65
C CYS A 247 -10.52 -2.78 -5.26
N GLN A 248 -11.78 -3.22 -5.23
CA GLN A 248 -12.52 -3.42 -3.97
C GLN A 248 -12.77 -4.90 -3.61
N SER A 249 -12.72 -5.83 -4.58
CA SER A 249 -13.09 -7.24 -4.37
C SER A 249 -12.01 -8.11 -3.74
N GLU A 250 -10.73 -7.79 -3.99
CA GLU A 250 -9.59 -8.57 -3.49
C GLU A 250 -9.04 -8.05 -2.14
N SER A 251 -9.62 -6.98 -1.60
CA SER A 251 -9.26 -6.41 -0.31
C SER A 251 -10.36 -6.67 0.72
N GLN A 252 -9.98 -7.21 1.88
CA GLN A 252 -10.93 -7.53 2.94
C GLN A 252 -11.59 -6.28 3.54
N ASP A 253 -10.83 -5.18 3.61
CA ASP A 253 -11.27 -3.90 4.15
C ASP A 253 -12.43 -3.31 3.33
N THR A 254 -12.55 -3.68 2.05
CA THR A 254 -13.64 -3.24 1.18
C THR A 254 -14.66 -4.33 0.89
N TRP A 255 -14.28 -5.61 0.89
CA TRP A 255 -15.15 -6.72 0.52
C TRP A 255 -16.31 -6.95 1.51
N SER A 256 -15.99 -7.22 2.78
CA SER A 256 -16.98 -7.54 3.82
C SER A 256 -16.56 -7.11 5.23
N GLY A 257 -15.48 -6.34 5.34
CA GLY A 257 -15.04 -5.79 6.62
C GLY A 257 -16.13 -4.96 7.32
N PRO A 258 -16.07 -4.79 8.65
CA PRO A 258 -17.02 -3.95 9.38
C PRO A 258 -17.08 -2.52 8.83
N ASP A 259 -15.93 -1.99 8.42
CA ASP A 259 -15.73 -0.65 7.85
C ASP A 259 -15.75 -0.66 6.30
N SER A 260 -16.24 -1.74 5.67
CA SER A 260 -16.41 -1.81 4.22
C SER A 260 -17.42 -0.77 3.75
N PRO A 261 -17.29 -0.23 2.52
CA PRO A 261 -18.33 0.59 1.94
C PRO A 261 -19.65 -0.17 1.88
N ARG A 262 -20.74 0.47 2.31
CA ARG A 262 -22.07 -0.10 2.34
C ARG A 262 -23.04 0.81 1.63
N VAL A 263 -23.73 0.24 0.66
CA VAL A 263 -24.84 0.90 -0.03
C VAL A 263 -26.12 0.26 0.49
N ASN A 264 -27.05 1.07 0.99
CA ASN A 264 -28.27 0.58 1.64
C ASN A 264 -28.00 -0.45 2.76
N ASN A 265 -26.97 -0.21 3.56
CA ASN A 265 -26.48 -1.08 4.64
C ASN A 265 -25.90 -2.44 4.18
N LYS A 266 -25.79 -2.68 2.87
CA LYS A 266 -25.29 -3.91 2.28
C LYS A 266 -23.82 -3.77 1.89
N SER A 267 -22.98 -4.71 2.30
CA SER A 267 -21.57 -4.79 1.88
C SER A 267 -21.42 -5.31 0.45
N ILE A 268 -20.23 -5.15 -0.13
CA ILE A 268 -19.90 -5.69 -1.46
C ILE A 268 -20.09 -7.21 -1.48
N ALA A 269 -19.60 -7.93 -0.47
CA ALA A 269 -19.74 -9.39 -0.40
C ALA A 269 -21.20 -9.85 -0.36
N GLU A 270 -22.04 -9.19 0.44
CA GLU A 270 -23.47 -9.48 0.49
C GLU A 270 -24.15 -9.19 -0.85
N ALA A 271 -23.79 -8.10 -1.52
CA ALA A 271 -24.32 -7.74 -2.83
C ALA A 271 -23.95 -8.75 -3.91
N VAL A 272 -22.67 -9.11 -3.99
CA VAL A 272 -22.18 -10.10 -4.95
C VAL A 272 -22.75 -11.48 -4.64
N GLY A 273 -22.84 -11.87 -3.37
CA GLY A 273 -23.45 -13.12 -2.92
C GLY A 273 -24.92 -13.24 -3.29
N ASP A 274 -25.71 -12.21 -2.98
CA ASP A 274 -27.13 -12.17 -3.33
C ASP A 274 -27.36 -12.28 -4.84
N TRP A 275 -26.54 -11.59 -5.63
CA TRP A 275 -26.60 -11.66 -7.09
C TRP A 275 -26.14 -13.01 -7.63
N TYR A 276 -24.98 -13.50 -7.18
CA TYR A 276 -24.38 -14.71 -7.74
C TYR A 276 -25.25 -15.93 -7.47
N PHE A 277 -25.85 -16.02 -6.29
CA PHE A 277 -26.74 -17.13 -5.92
C PHE A 277 -28.22 -16.85 -6.23
N ASP A 278 -28.53 -15.78 -6.95
CA ASP A 278 -29.90 -15.39 -7.33
C ASP A 278 -30.86 -15.28 -6.13
N ARG A 279 -30.33 -14.90 -4.94
CA ARG A 279 -31.13 -14.72 -3.72
C ARG A 279 -31.99 -13.48 -3.82
N LYS A 280 -31.41 -12.39 -4.35
CA LYS A 280 -32.07 -11.08 -4.51
C LYS A 280 -31.48 -10.36 -5.71
N LYS A 281 -32.28 -9.50 -6.35
CA LYS A 281 -31.76 -8.50 -7.29
C LYS A 281 -30.78 -7.60 -6.53
N SER A 282 -29.55 -7.49 -7.00
CA SER A 282 -28.52 -6.66 -6.36
C SER A 282 -28.05 -5.59 -7.34
N LYS A 283 -28.66 -4.42 -7.23
CA LYS A 283 -28.32 -3.22 -8.01
C LYS A 283 -28.20 -2.05 -7.06
N GLU A 284 -27.11 -2.06 -6.31
CA GLU A 284 -26.86 -1.04 -5.30
C GLU A 284 -26.17 0.13 -5.98
N ILE A 285 -26.81 1.30 -5.94
CA ILE A 285 -26.23 2.56 -6.41
C ILE A 285 -26.30 3.53 -5.26
N ASP A 286 -25.16 4.07 -4.91
CA ASP A 286 -25.00 4.98 -3.81
C ASP A 286 -25.36 6.41 -4.20
N CYS A 287 -25.69 7.20 -3.18
CA CYS A 287 -25.85 8.65 -3.24
C CYS A 287 -24.57 9.34 -3.73
N GLU A 288 -24.65 10.61 -4.15
CA GLU A 288 -23.46 11.36 -4.57
C GLU A 288 -22.52 11.70 -3.39
N TYR A 289 -21.21 11.75 -3.65
CA TYR A 289 -20.23 12.22 -2.65
C TYR A 289 -20.57 13.66 -2.19
N PRO A 290 -20.49 13.98 -0.88
CA PRO A 290 -19.90 13.19 0.22
C PRO A 290 -20.92 12.45 1.10
N TYR A 291 -22.07 12.03 0.57
CA TYR A 291 -23.17 11.55 1.41
C TYR A 291 -22.90 10.17 2.06
N ASP A 292 -22.20 9.25 1.39
CA ASP A 292 -21.86 7.95 1.99
C ASP A 292 -20.75 8.09 3.05
N LYS A 293 -21.16 7.94 4.31
CA LYS A 293 -20.29 8.02 5.49
C LYS A 293 -19.50 6.74 5.75
N THR A 294 -19.80 5.65 5.04
CA THR A 294 -19.10 4.36 5.13
C THR A 294 -17.86 4.34 4.23
N CYS A 295 -17.76 5.29 3.30
CA CYS A 295 -16.57 5.52 2.51
C CYS A 295 -15.44 6.12 3.34
N HIS A 296 -14.53 5.26 3.80
CA HIS A 296 -13.18 5.69 4.15
C HIS A 296 -12.40 5.79 2.84
N ASN A 297 -12.05 6.99 2.37
CA ASN A 297 -11.29 7.19 1.13
C ASN A 297 -9.91 6.51 1.24
N LEU A 298 -9.83 5.25 0.81
CA LEU A 298 -8.68 4.36 0.97
C LEU A 298 -7.67 4.62 -0.15
N ILE A 299 -6.76 5.56 0.08
CA ILE A 299 -5.48 5.61 -0.64
C ILE A 299 -4.53 4.62 0.07
N PRO A 300 -3.89 3.65 -0.62
CA PRO A 300 -2.99 2.70 0.00
C PRO A 300 -1.86 3.41 0.78
N GLN A 301 -1.76 3.14 2.07
CA GLN A 301 -0.74 3.70 2.98
C GLN A 301 0.30 2.62 3.32
N PRO A 302 1.62 2.93 3.32
CA PRO A 302 2.67 1.98 3.67
C PRO A 302 2.54 1.47 5.12
N PRO A 303 3.11 0.28 5.44
CA PRO A 303 2.99 -0.41 6.73
C PRO A 303 3.63 0.31 7.93
N GLY A 304 4.21 1.50 7.74
CA GLY A 304 4.65 2.40 8.80
C GLY A 304 3.49 3.05 9.56
N GLY A 305 3.76 3.41 10.83
CA GLY A 305 2.75 3.84 11.79
C GLY A 305 2.70 5.33 12.11
N GLY A 306 3.76 6.11 11.86
CA GLY A 306 3.89 7.53 12.20
C GLY A 306 3.57 7.87 13.67
N TRP A 307 3.36 9.15 13.96
CA TRP A 307 3.04 9.65 15.32
C TRP A 307 1.92 10.70 15.27
N CYS A 308 1.51 11.16 16.44
CA CYS A 308 0.73 12.38 16.62
C CYS A 308 1.39 13.22 17.72
N ASN A 309 1.49 14.52 17.51
CA ASN A 309 2.29 15.43 18.35
C ASN A 309 1.47 16.59 18.94
N ASP A 310 0.17 16.61 18.66
CA ASP A 310 -0.77 17.58 19.20
C ASP A 310 -2.14 16.91 19.43
N LEU A 311 -3.00 17.53 20.23
CA LEU A 311 -4.29 16.95 20.59
C LEU A 311 -5.20 16.73 19.38
N ALA A 312 -5.24 17.68 18.44
CA ALA A 312 -6.10 17.58 17.27
C ALA A 312 -5.72 16.35 16.42
N SER A 313 -4.42 16.19 16.16
CA SER A 313 -3.87 15.08 15.41
C SER A 313 -4.01 13.74 16.11
N CYS A 314 -3.86 13.70 17.44
CA CYS A 314 -4.06 12.47 18.21
C CYS A 314 -5.53 12.06 18.31
N LEU A 315 -6.46 13.01 18.45
CA LEU A 315 -7.90 12.75 18.42
C LEU A 315 -8.34 12.18 17.07
N GLU A 316 -7.83 12.70 15.96
CA GLU A 316 -8.12 12.12 14.64
C GLU A 316 -7.47 10.75 14.48
N ARG A 317 -6.22 10.58 14.92
CA ARG A 317 -5.53 9.28 14.90
C ARG A 317 -6.30 8.20 15.67
N ALA A 318 -6.86 8.53 16.84
CA ALA A 318 -7.62 7.62 17.68
C ALA A 318 -8.83 6.99 16.97
N LYS A 319 -9.40 7.68 15.97
CA LYS A 319 -10.53 7.18 15.16
C LYS A 319 -10.10 6.24 14.03
N THR A 320 -8.84 5.84 13.96
CA THR A 320 -8.30 5.01 12.87
C THR A 320 -7.67 3.73 13.42
N ARG A 321 -7.38 2.76 12.54
CA ARG A 321 -6.59 1.56 12.85
C ARG A 321 -5.21 1.84 13.48
N ARG A 322 -4.70 3.07 13.39
CA ARG A 322 -3.40 3.50 13.97
C ARG A 322 -3.53 4.04 15.40
N GLY A 323 -4.75 4.24 15.90
CA GLY A 323 -5.04 4.68 17.26
C GLY A 323 -6.05 3.82 18.03
N SER A 324 -6.72 2.87 17.35
CA SER A 324 -7.74 1.99 17.96
C SER A 324 -7.60 0.55 17.45
N THR A 325 -7.52 -0.41 18.37
CA THR A 325 -7.43 -1.86 18.08
C THR A 325 -8.73 -2.49 17.55
N PRO A 326 -9.96 -2.03 17.89
CA PRO A 326 -11.17 -2.53 17.25
C PRO A 326 -11.20 -2.31 15.73
N LEU A 327 -10.49 -1.28 15.26
CA LEU A 327 -10.37 -0.92 13.85
C LEU A 327 -9.20 -1.63 13.14
N LYS A 328 -8.57 -2.62 13.79
CA LYS A 328 -7.48 -3.41 13.20
C LYS A 328 -7.98 -4.77 12.75
N ASN A 329 -7.45 -5.24 11.62
CA ASN A 329 -7.62 -6.63 11.18
C ASN A 329 -7.10 -7.61 12.23
N LYS A 330 -7.85 -8.69 12.47
CA LYS A 330 -7.46 -9.74 13.44
C LYS A 330 -6.19 -10.47 13.03
N LEU A 331 -5.98 -10.66 11.73
CA LEU A 331 -4.82 -11.32 11.15
C LEU A 331 -3.85 -10.30 10.54
N GLU A 332 -2.56 -10.60 10.60
CA GLU A 332 -1.49 -9.78 10.05
C GLU A 332 -0.52 -10.69 9.28
N PRO A 333 -0.24 -10.40 7.99
CA PRO A 333 0.63 -11.25 7.18
C PRO A 333 2.08 -11.14 7.63
N PHE A 334 2.78 -12.27 7.61
CA PHE A 334 4.20 -12.37 7.96
C PHE A 334 5.03 -12.51 6.68
N ASN A 335 5.71 -11.42 6.31
CA ASN A 335 6.52 -11.29 5.10
C ASN A 335 7.96 -10.89 5.46
N GLY A 336 8.87 -10.96 4.47
CA GLY A 336 10.27 -10.57 4.65
C GLY A 336 10.92 -11.34 5.80
N ILE A 337 11.51 -10.63 6.76
CA ILE A 337 12.11 -11.19 7.98
C ILE A 337 11.15 -12.00 8.86
N LEU A 338 9.83 -11.84 8.70
CA LEU A 338 8.83 -12.63 9.42
C LEU A 338 8.35 -13.86 8.62
N SER A 339 8.73 -14.01 7.35
CA SER A 339 8.30 -15.16 6.55
C SER A 339 8.81 -16.49 7.14
N ASN A 340 8.00 -17.56 7.09
CA ASN A 340 8.42 -18.93 7.38
C ASN A 340 8.97 -19.67 6.16
N ASP A 341 9.03 -19.03 5.00
CA ASP A 341 9.59 -19.65 3.81
C ASP A 341 11.12 -19.53 3.87
N PRO A 342 11.89 -20.64 3.98
CA PRO A 342 13.35 -20.59 4.01
C PRO A 342 13.96 -19.98 2.74
N SER A 343 13.24 -19.96 1.61
CA SER A 343 13.72 -19.31 0.39
C SER A 343 13.60 -17.78 0.44
N LEU A 344 12.73 -17.25 1.31
CA LEU A 344 12.53 -15.81 1.51
C LEU A 344 13.21 -15.30 2.78
N ASN A 345 13.42 -16.18 3.77
CA ASN A 345 13.95 -15.84 5.08
C ASN A 345 14.85 -16.97 5.65
N PRO A 346 15.98 -17.27 5.00
CA PRO A 346 16.77 -18.47 5.25
C PRO A 346 17.23 -18.57 6.71
N ASP A 347 17.58 -17.45 7.35
CA ASP A 347 18.15 -17.45 8.69
C ASP A 347 17.11 -17.42 9.82
N PHE A 348 15.92 -16.84 9.58
CA PHE A 348 14.90 -16.63 10.62
C PHE A 348 13.57 -17.38 10.37
N HIS A 349 13.44 -18.14 9.27
CA HIS A 349 12.16 -18.79 8.89
C HIS A 349 11.57 -19.71 9.96
N ASN A 350 12.42 -20.39 10.73
CA ASN A 350 12.03 -21.35 11.76
C ASN A 350 11.93 -20.74 13.17
N TRP A 351 12.01 -19.41 13.28
CA TRP A 351 11.90 -18.73 14.57
C TRP A 351 10.43 -18.58 15.01
N ASN A 352 10.23 -18.48 16.32
CA ASN A 352 9.00 -17.93 16.87
C ASN A 352 8.91 -16.45 16.49
N ARG A 353 7.78 -16.05 15.91
CA ARG A 353 7.59 -14.73 15.32
C ARG A 353 6.37 -14.07 15.93
N VAL A 354 6.53 -12.84 16.39
CA VAL A 354 5.48 -12.05 17.03
C VAL A 354 5.48 -10.67 16.42
N LYS A 355 4.30 -10.16 16.05
CA LYS A 355 4.13 -8.82 15.49
C LYS A 355 3.31 -7.95 16.43
N LEU A 356 3.96 -6.96 17.02
CA LEU A 356 3.33 -6.00 17.93
C LEU A 356 2.51 -4.98 17.14
N ARG A 357 1.21 -4.91 17.41
CA ARG A 357 0.29 -4.02 16.67
C ARG A 357 0.36 -2.60 17.24
N TYR A 358 1.08 -1.72 16.56
CA TYR A 358 1.25 -0.31 16.95
C TYR A 358 -0.07 0.49 16.94
N CYS A 359 -0.44 1.08 18.08
CA CYS A 359 -1.65 1.91 18.22
C CYS A 359 -1.52 3.08 19.21
N ASP A 360 -0.36 3.29 19.82
CA ASP A 360 -0.18 4.29 20.88
C ASP A 360 0.20 5.68 20.33
N GLY A 361 0.89 5.75 19.20
CA GLY A 361 1.27 7.02 18.57
C GLY A 361 2.55 7.65 19.11
N ALA A 362 3.34 6.95 19.94
CA ALA A 362 4.64 7.36 20.48
C ALA A 362 5.67 6.22 20.45
N SER A 363 5.69 5.36 19.43
CA SER A 363 6.69 4.26 19.37
C SER A 363 6.76 3.40 20.64
N PHE A 364 5.61 3.12 21.27
CA PHE A 364 5.48 2.41 22.54
C PHE A 364 6.15 3.09 23.75
N THR A 365 6.35 4.41 23.75
CA THR A 365 7.02 5.10 24.88
C THR A 365 6.11 6.03 25.69
N GLY A 366 4.88 6.29 25.24
CA GLY A 366 3.95 7.16 25.98
C GLY A 366 3.39 6.50 27.25
N ASP A 367 3.19 7.29 28.31
CA ASP A 367 2.42 6.90 29.49
C ASP A 367 1.76 8.12 30.15
N ALA A 368 0.79 8.68 29.44
CA ALA A 368 -0.03 9.80 29.88
C ALA A 368 -1.53 9.51 29.64
N VAL A 369 -2.39 10.28 30.32
CA VAL A 369 -3.82 10.29 30.08
C VAL A 369 -4.25 11.74 29.91
N PHE A 370 -4.94 12.03 28.83
CA PHE A 370 -5.50 13.35 28.59
C PHE A 370 -7.03 13.27 28.61
N THR A 371 -7.68 14.16 29.37
CA THR A 371 -9.15 14.25 29.44
C THR A 371 -9.57 15.71 29.24
N ASN A 372 -10.53 15.96 28.34
CA ASN A 372 -11.12 17.28 28.11
C ASN A 372 -12.62 17.32 28.48
N GLY A 373 -12.98 16.66 29.58
CA GLY A 373 -14.37 16.55 30.10
C GLY A 373 -15.33 15.66 29.28
N THR A 374 -15.16 15.57 27.97
CA THR A 374 -16.03 14.79 27.06
C THR A 374 -15.31 13.65 26.32
N LYS A 375 -13.98 13.72 26.23
CA LYS A 375 -13.14 12.73 25.55
C LYS A 375 -11.87 12.48 26.36
N THR A 376 -11.49 11.20 26.42
CA THR A 376 -10.25 10.75 27.06
C THR A 376 -9.36 10.06 26.04
N LEU A 377 -8.10 10.46 25.97
CA LEU A 377 -7.05 9.82 25.20
C LEU A 377 -6.07 9.12 26.14
N TYR A 378 -5.81 7.85 25.86
CA TYR A 378 -4.87 7.01 26.60
C TYR A 378 -3.58 6.86 25.80
N PHE A 379 -2.55 7.60 26.18
CA PHE A 379 -1.21 7.44 25.62
C PHE A 379 -0.47 6.39 26.44
N LYS A 380 -0.76 5.11 26.22
CA LYS A 380 -0.28 4.00 27.07
C LYS A 380 0.73 3.08 26.37
N GLY A 381 1.51 3.63 25.43
CA GLY A 381 2.51 2.88 24.67
C GLY A 381 3.45 2.04 25.55
N GLN A 382 4.02 2.64 26.60
CA GLN A 382 4.93 1.96 27.52
C GLN A 382 4.23 0.79 28.26
N LYS A 383 2.99 1.02 28.71
CA LYS A 383 2.19 -0.01 29.40
C LYS A 383 1.77 -1.14 28.47
N ILE A 384 1.48 -0.83 27.21
CA ILE A 384 1.19 -1.83 26.18
C ILE A 384 2.43 -2.70 25.91
N TRP A 385 3.62 -2.09 25.81
CA TRP A 385 4.87 -2.83 25.67
C TRP A 385 5.10 -3.79 26.83
N GLU A 386 5.03 -3.30 28.07
CA GLU A 386 5.19 -4.11 29.30
C GLU A 386 4.21 -5.30 29.30
N ALA A 387 2.91 -5.03 29.09
CA ALA A 387 1.89 -6.07 29.09
C ALA A 387 2.11 -7.14 28.00
N ILE A 388 2.60 -6.75 26.82
CA ILE A 388 2.89 -7.71 25.74
C ILE A 388 4.08 -8.59 26.11
N ILE A 389 5.17 -8.01 26.61
CA ILE A 389 6.36 -8.78 26.96
C ILE A 389 6.05 -9.74 28.13
N ASP A 390 5.34 -9.28 29.16
CA ASP A 390 4.93 -10.09 30.30
C ASP A 390 4.04 -11.27 29.90
N ASP A 391 3.16 -11.08 28.90
CA ASP A 391 2.31 -12.14 28.34
C ASP A 391 3.10 -13.14 27.47
N LEU A 392 4.13 -12.68 26.76
CA LEU A 392 4.94 -13.53 25.88
C LEU A 392 5.98 -14.38 26.64
N ILE A 393 6.51 -13.89 27.76
CA ILE A 393 7.48 -14.62 28.60
C ILE A 393 7.02 -16.06 28.92
N PRO A 394 5.83 -16.29 29.51
CA PRO A 394 5.36 -17.63 29.82
C PRO A 394 4.97 -18.44 28.56
N LYS A 395 4.66 -17.78 27.44
CA LYS A 395 4.32 -18.40 26.15
C LYS A 395 5.53 -18.86 25.33
N GLY A 396 6.71 -18.81 25.92
CA GLY A 396 7.94 -19.37 25.34
C GLY A 396 9.07 -18.36 25.15
N LEU A 397 8.79 -17.05 25.21
CA LEU A 397 9.83 -16.02 25.05
C LEU A 397 10.88 -16.12 26.17
N GLY A 398 10.47 -16.44 27.41
CA GLY A 398 11.37 -16.62 28.54
C GLY A 398 12.32 -17.82 28.43
N LYS A 399 12.07 -18.74 27.48
CA LYS A 399 12.93 -19.90 27.17
C LYS A 399 13.81 -19.68 25.94
N ALA A 400 13.74 -18.52 25.30
CA ALA A 400 14.49 -18.24 24.10
C ALA A 400 16.00 -18.16 24.41
N SER A 401 16.83 -18.84 23.61
CA SER A 401 18.30 -18.70 23.68
C SER A 401 18.82 -17.55 22.81
N LYS A 402 18.00 -17.09 21.86
CA LYS A 402 18.29 -15.99 20.93
C LYS A 402 17.03 -15.17 20.73
N ALA A 403 17.15 -13.85 20.67
CA ALA A 403 16.04 -12.95 20.38
C ALA A 403 16.50 -11.80 19.47
N LEU A 404 15.61 -11.39 18.56
CA LEU A 404 15.79 -10.23 17.71
C LEU A 404 14.60 -9.30 17.89
N LEU A 405 14.84 -8.09 18.40
CA LEU A 405 13.84 -7.03 18.38
C LEU A 405 14.01 -6.22 17.10
N SER A 406 13.00 -6.28 16.22
CA SER A 406 13.00 -5.52 14.97
C SER A 406 11.69 -4.79 14.75
N GLY A 407 11.74 -3.70 13.98
CA GLY A 407 10.55 -3.02 13.50
C GLY A 407 10.88 -2.01 12.41
N CYS A 408 9.85 -1.57 11.68
CA CYS A 408 9.98 -0.52 10.68
C CYS A 408 9.45 0.85 11.16
N SER A 409 10.09 1.96 10.75
CA SER A 409 9.53 3.31 10.84
C SER A 409 9.34 3.70 12.31
N ALA A 410 8.13 4.06 12.74
CA ALA A 410 7.81 4.23 14.16
C ALA A 410 8.10 2.98 15.01
N GLY A 411 7.92 1.77 14.46
CA GLY A 411 8.33 0.53 15.11
C GLY A 411 9.85 0.33 15.13
N GLY A 412 10.55 0.81 14.09
CA GLY A 412 12.01 0.84 14.06
C GLY A 412 12.57 1.80 15.10
N LEU A 413 11.94 2.97 15.26
CA LEU A 413 12.26 3.91 16.33
C LEU A 413 12.03 3.29 17.71
N ALA A 414 10.91 2.56 17.89
CA ALA A 414 10.59 1.87 19.14
C ALA A 414 11.71 0.94 19.60
N THR A 415 12.40 0.28 18.66
CA THR A 415 13.51 -0.61 19.03
C THR A 415 14.69 0.12 19.69
N PHE A 416 14.92 1.41 19.44
CA PHE A 416 15.95 2.18 20.16
C PHE A 416 15.58 2.38 21.63
N HIS A 417 14.29 2.53 21.94
CA HIS A 417 13.81 2.80 23.29
C HIS A 417 13.59 1.52 24.11
N HIS A 418 13.32 0.39 23.45
CA HIS A 418 12.92 -0.85 24.12
C HIS A 418 13.97 -1.97 24.10
N CYS A 419 15.09 -1.79 23.38
CA CYS A 419 16.12 -2.83 23.27
C CYS A 419 16.74 -3.22 24.62
N ASP A 420 17.14 -2.24 25.43
CA ASP A 420 17.69 -2.48 26.77
C ASP A 420 16.66 -3.14 27.70
N ASN A 421 15.39 -2.74 27.59
CA ASN A 421 14.30 -3.32 28.38
C ASN A 421 14.11 -4.80 28.05
N LEU A 422 14.07 -5.16 26.76
CA LEU A 422 13.95 -6.55 26.34
C LEU A 422 15.15 -7.40 26.79
N ALA A 423 16.37 -6.87 26.64
CA ALA A 423 17.58 -7.56 27.08
C ALA A 423 17.59 -7.81 28.59
N LYS A 424 17.10 -6.86 29.38
CA LYS A 424 16.94 -7.03 30.84
C LYS A 424 15.92 -8.11 31.20
N GLN A 425 14.83 -8.23 30.44
CA GLN A 425 13.80 -9.24 30.66
C GLN A 425 14.22 -10.65 30.22
N LEU A 426 15.21 -10.75 29.31
CA LEU A 426 15.71 -12.01 28.77
C LEU A 426 17.22 -12.20 29.05
N PRO A 427 17.65 -12.28 30.32
CA PRO A 427 19.07 -12.30 30.69
C PRO A 427 19.82 -13.54 30.17
N ASN A 428 19.10 -14.63 29.88
CA ASN A 428 19.68 -15.88 29.37
C ASN A 428 19.65 -15.98 27.83
N ALA A 429 19.07 -14.98 27.14
CA ALA A 429 18.97 -14.96 25.69
C ALA A 429 20.06 -14.07 25.09
N HIS A 430 20.57 -14.45 23.92
CA HIS A 430 21.35 -13.55 23.09
C HIS A 430 20.42 -12.55 22.38
N VAL A 431 20.20 -11.39 23.01
CA VAL A 431 19.34 -10.33 22.49
C VAL A 431 20.16 -9.40 21.59
N LYS A 432 19.75 -9.27 20.32
CA LYS A 432 20.20 -8.19 19.42
C LYS A 432 18.98 -7.40 18.92
N CYS A 433 19.20 -6.18 18.45
CA CYS A 433 18.13 -5.30 17.99
C CYS A 433 18.44 -4.75 16.60
N MET A 434 17.41 -4.56 15.79
CA MET A 434 17.51 -4.00 14.44
C MET A 434 16.45 -2.92 14.23
N SER A 435 16.87 -1.77 13.73
CA SER A 435 15.96 -0.73 13.28
C SER A 435 15.92 -0.68 11.77
N ASP A 436 14.73 -0.84 11.17
CA ASP A 436 14.47 -0.64 9.74
C ASP A 436 13.78 0.72 9.52
N ALA A 437 14.39 1.61 8.74
CA ALA A 437 13.84 2.94 8.44
C ALA A 437 13.43 3.75 9.69
N GLY A 438 14.06 3.44 10.83
CA GLY A 438 13.76 4.01 12.14
C GLY A 438 14.80 5.00 12.63
N PHE A 439 15.88 5.22 11.88
CA PHE A 439 16.94 6.18 12.20
C PHE A 439 16.58 7.59 11.73
N PHE A 440 15.69 8.26 12.47
CA PHE A 440 15.27 9.63 12.18
C PHE A 440 16.35 10.63 12.58
N LEU A 441 16.68 11.56 11.68
CA LEU A 441 17.70 12.57 11.90
C LEU A 441 17.12 13.84 12.51
N ASP A 442 17.89 14.45 13.40
CA ASP A 442 17.62 15.78 13.93
C ASP A 442 18.36 16.83 13.11
N VAL A 443 17.74 17.27 12.01
CA VAL A 443 18.34 18.17 11.03
C VAL A 443 17.39 19.30 10.63
N GLU A 444 17.98 20.36 10.10
CA GLU A 444 17.27 21.47 9.46
C GLU A 444 16.62 21.04 8.14
N ASP A 445 15.40 21.53 7.92
CA ASP A 445 14.73 21.50 6.63
C ASP A 445 15.30 22.55 5.66
N ILE A 446 14.81 22.56 4.42
CA ILE A 446 15.22 23.53 3.37
C ILE A 446 14.90 25.00 3.68
N SER A 447 14.19 25.28 4.77
CA SER A 447 13.94 26.63 5.30
C SER A 447 14.75 26.93 6.57
N SER A 448 15.77 26.12 6.85
CA SER A 448 16.67 26.22 8.01
C SER A 448 15.95 26.11 9.35
N LYS A 449 14.90 25.27 9.42
CA LYS A 449 14.14 25.00 10.66
C LYS A 449 14.23 23.54 11.06
N TYR A 450 14.31 23.29 12.36
CA TYR A 450 14.27 21.93 12.92
C TYR A 450 12.82 21.41 13.04
N THR A 451 12.15 21.21 11.89
CA THR A 451 10.74 20.83 11.85
C THR A 451 10.46 19.49 12.54
N MET A 452 11.31 18.47 12.34
CA MET A 452 11.16 17.19 13.05
C MET A 452 11.43 17.31 14.55
N ARG A 453 12.36 18.16 14.98
CA ARG A 453 12.63 18.38 16.41
C ARG A 453 11.40 18.92 17.11
N SER A 454 10.79 19.95 16.55
CA SER A 454 9.54 20.51 17.06
C SER A 454 8.40 19.49 17.07
N PHE A 455 8.34 18.63 16.05
CA PHE A 455 7.34 17.56 15.98
C PHE A 455 7.55 16.52 17.09
N PHE A 456 8.77 15.98 17.26
CA PHE A 456 9.07 15.00 18.30
C PHE A 456 9.01 15.58 19.72
N LYS A 457 9.37 16.84 19.91
CA LYS A 457 9.14 17.54 21.18
C LYS A 457 7.65 17.50 21.57
N GLY A 458 6.74 17.79 20.64
CA GLY A 458 5.31 17.68 20.87
C GLY A 458 4.84 16.25 21.20
N VAL A 459 5.42 15.23 20.57
CA VAL A 459 5.16 13.81 20.94
C VAL A 459 5.60 13.56 22.38
N VAL A 460 6.81 13.99 22.74
CA VAL A 460 7.40 13.72 24.05
C VAL A 460 6.60 14.37 25.18
N GLU A 461 6.28 15.65 25.02
CA GLU A 461 5.54 16.43 26.00
C GLU A 461 4.09 15.96 26.15
N LEU A 462 3.36 15.81 25.03
CA LEU A 462 1.93 15.47 25.07
C LEU A 462 1.67 14.06 25.62
N GLN A 463 2.52 13.10 25.25
CA GLN A 463 2.29 11.69 25.54
C GLN A 463 3.06 11.21 26.79
N GLY A 464 3.77 12.10 27.48
CA GLY A 464 4.52 11.79 28.70
C GLY A 464 5.64 10.77 28.47
N VAL A 465 6.38 10.93 27.37
CA VAL A 465 7.41 9.97 26.93
C VAL A 465 8.70 10.08 27.73
N GLU A 466 9.07 11.28 28.19
CA GLU A 466 10.40 11.58 28.75
C GLU A 466 10.85 10.60 29.84
N LYS A 467 9.94 10.27 30.78
CA LYS A 467 10.19 9.33 31.89
C LYS A 467 10.53 7.90 31.44
N ASN A 468 10.20 7.54 30.20
CA ASN A 468 10.43 6.23 29.62
C ASN A 468 11.64 6.21 28.66
N LEU A 469 12.32 7.35 28.47
CA LEU A 469 13.56 7.42 27.68
C LEU A 469 14.76 6.91 28.50
N ASN A 470 15.85 6.59 27.80
CA ASN A 470 17.08 6.14 28.44
C ASN A 470 17.63 7.23 29.36
N THR A 471 17.71 6.93 30.67
CA THR A 471 18.11 7.90 31.70
C THR A 471 19.54 8.42 31.53
N LYS A 472 20.46 7.59 31.01
CA LYS A 472 21.82 8.03 30.69
C LYS A 472 21.82 9.05 29.56
N CYS A 473 20.90 8.92 28.60
CA CYS A 473 20.73 9.91 27.55
C CYS A 473 20.16 11.21 28.09
N THR A 474 19.03 11.15 28.81
CA THR A 474 18.34 12.35 29.29
C THR A 474 19.16 13.14 30.30
N SER A 475 20.03 12.46 31.06
CA SER A 475 20.97 13.12 31.99
C SER A 475 22.21 13.70 31.30
N ALA A 476 22.54 13.24 30.08
CA ALA A 476 23.70 13.70 29.33
C ALA A 476 23.43 14.89 28.41
N LEU A 477 22.16 15.24 28.17
CA LEU A 477 21.75 16.34 27.31
C LEU A 477 20.99 17.40 28.10
N GLN A 478 21.12 18.66 27.68
CA GLN A 478 20.36 19.77 28.26
C GLN A 478 18.85 19.66 27.98
N SER A 479 18.48 19.06 26.84
CA SER A 479 17.10 18.89 26.39
C SER A 479 16.77 17.40 26.30
N PRO A 480 16.07 16.83 27.30
CA PRO A 480 15.74 15.40 27.35
C PRO A 480 14.92 14.88 26.17
N ASP A 481 14.09 15.73 25.54
CA ASP A 481 13.28 15.40 24.37
C ASP A 481 14.12 14.96 23.17
N LEU A 482 15.36 15.43 23.06
CA LEU A 482 16.30 14.99 22.02
C LEU A 482 16.62 13.50 22.13
N CYS A 483 16.49 12.88 23.31
CA CYS A 483 16.69 11.44 23.48
C CYS A 483 15.61 10.58 22.84
N PHE A 484 14.55 11.18 22.28
CA PHE A 484 13.63 10.48 21.39
C PHE A 484 14.26 10.24 20.00
N PHE A 485 15.25 11.04 19.57
CA PHE A 485 15.97 10.79 18.32
C PHE A 485 17.05 9.71 18.49
N PRO A 486 17.14 8.75 17.54
CA PRO A 486 18.17 7.72 17.52
C PRO A 486 19.60 8.28 17.51
N GLN A 487 19.81 9.42 16.85
CA GLN A 487 21.10 10.11 16.77
C GLN A 487 21.73 10.35 18.16
N TYR A 488 20.91 10.56 19.19
CA TYR A 488 21.38 10.79 20.55
C TYR A 488 21.25 9.57 21.45
N ALA A 489 20.17 8.78 21.29
CA ALA A 489 19.88 7.63 22.15
C ALA A 489 20.81 6.43 21.90
N LEU A 490 21.21 6.21 20.65
CA LEU A 490 21.86 4.98 20.20
C LEU A 490 23.14 4.62 20.98
N LYS A 491 23.96 5.62 21.36
CA LYS A 491 25.20 5.39 22.11
C LYS A 491 25.00 4.85 23.54
N PHE A 492 23.77 4.89 24.05
CA PHE A 492 23.43 4.44 25.40
C PHE A 492 22.78 3.05 25.43
N ILE A 493 22.52 2.46 24.26
CA ILE A 493 21.96 1.12 24.12
C ILE A 493 23.07 0.10 24.29
N SER A 494 22.84 -0.89 25.16
CA SER A 494 23.86 -1.88 25.53
C SER A 494 23.91 -3.10 24.58
N PRO A 495 22.78 -3.68 24.14
CA PRO A 495 22.80 -4.80 23.21
C PRO A 495 23.37 -4.45 21.83
N PRO A 496 23.94 -5.42 21.10
CA PRO A 496 24.34 -5.23 19.70
C PRO A 496 23.18 -4.73 18.84
N TYR A 497 23.47 -3.75 17.99
CA TYR A 497 22.45 -3.03 17.23
C TYR A 497 22.77 -3.01 15.73
N PHE A 498 21.74 -3.22 14.89
CA PHE A 498 21.82 -3.12 13.44
C PHE A 498 20.97 -1.98 12.89
N ILE A 499 21.56 -1.17 12.03
CA ILE A 499 20.87 -0.07 11.34
C ILE A 499 20.60 -0.48 9.89
N LEU A 500 19.34 -0.80 9.59
CA LEU A 500 18.86 -0.90 8.23
C LEU A 500 18.15 0.41 7.89
N ASN A 501 18.74 1.23 7.05
CA ASN A 501 18.13 2.51 6.70
C ASN A 501 18.56 2.92 5.30
N THR A 502 17.66 3.42 4.49
CA THR A 502 18.05 4.08 3.24
C THR A 502 18.71 5.42 3.53
N ALA A 503 19.73 5.79 2.75
CA ALA A 503 20.34 7.12 2.83
C ALA A 503 19.35 8.25 2.47
N TYR A 504 18.40 7.96 1.58
CA TYR A 504 17.35 8.88 1.14
C TYR A 504 15.97 8.35 1.57
N ASP A 505 15.80 8.11 2.87
CA ASP A 505 14.51 7.68 3.42
C ASP A 505 13.40 8.63 3.01
N VAL A 506 12.41 8.09 2.29
CA VAL A 506 11.36 8.89 1.66
C VAL A 506 10.44 9.56 2.68
N TYR A 507 10.24 8.96 3.85
CA TYR A 507 9.47 9.61 4.91
C TYR A 507 10.24 10.83 5.44
N GLN A 508 11.53 10.68 5.72
CA GLN A 508 12.36 11.79 6.19
C GLN A 508 12.54 12.86 5.11
N PHE A 509 12.69 12.47 3.85
CA PHE A 509 12.72 13.41 2.74
C PHE A 509 11.45 14.27 2.72
N HIS A 510 10.27 13.65 2.84
CA HIS A 510 8.98 14.35 2.75
C HIS A 510 8.56 15.09 4.02
N ASN A 511 9.02 14.68 5.20
CA ASN A 511 8.53 15.22 6.48
C ASN A 511 9.61 15.91 7.31
N ALA A 512 10.89 15.62 7.07
CA ALA A 512 12.03 16.22 7.77
C ALA A 512 12.77 17.23 6.92
N LEU A 513 13.24 16.84 5.73
CA LEU A 513 14.05 17.70 4.88
C LEU A 513 13.20 18.70 4.09
N VAL A 514 12.11 18.21 3.49
CA VAL A 514 11.20 19.01 2.64
C VAL A 514 9.74 18.82 3.06
N PRO A 515 9.38 19.18 4.31
CA PRO A 515 7.99 19.21 4.74
C PRO A 515 7.17 20.22 3.92
N PRO A 516 5.84 20.03 3.79
CA PRO A 516 4.97 21.00 3.12
C PRO A 516 5.09 22.44 3.65
N SER A 517 5.45 22.61 4.92
CA SER A 517 5.66 23.91 5.56
C SER A 517 6.87 24.69 5.05
N SER A 518 7.90 24.00 4.53
CA SER A 518 9.14 24.60 4.03
C SER A 518 9.13 24.79 2.51
N ASP A 519 8.40 23.96 1.76
CA ASP A 519 8.22 24.09 0.30
C ASP A 519 6.86 24.69 -0.09
N LYS A 520 6.56 25.91 0.39
CA LYS A 520 5.26 26.57 0.15
C LYS A 520 4.94 26.82 -1.32
N GLN A 521 5.97 26.99 -2.15
CA GLN A 521 5.84 27.22 -3.59
C GLN A 521 5.81 25.91 -4.39
N GLY A 522 5.99 24.76 -3.72
CA GLY A 522 5.92 23.45 -4.37
C GLY A 522 7.06 23.17 -5.34
N LYS A 523 8.24 23.79 -5.16
CA LYS A 523 9.40 23.65 -6.04
C LYS A 523 9.92 22.21 -6.05
N TRP A 524 9.90 21.58 -4.89
CA TRP A 524 10.40 20.21 -4.69
C TRP A 524 9.39 19.13 -5.04
N ASN A 525 8.16 19.49 -5.45
CA ASN A 525 7.13 18.52 -5.79
C ASN A 525 7.55 17.55 -6.91
N ARG A 526 8.38 18.00 -7.84
CA ARG A 526 8.86 17.14 -8.93
C ARG A 526 9.81 16.06 -8.37
N CYS A 527 10.84 16.49 -7.65
CA CYS A 527 11.81 15.61 -6.99
C CYS A 527 11.20 14.68 -5.94
N ARG A 528 10.26 15.19 -5.12
CA ARG A 528 9.55 14.40 -4.10
C ARG A 528 8.70 13.26 -4.66
N ASN A 529 8.22 13.39 -5.90
CA ASN A 529 7.41 12.36 -6.55
C ASN A 529 8.22 11.43 -7.45
N ASP A 530 9.33 11.91 -7.98
CA ASP A 530 10.21 11.16 -8.87
C ASP A 530 11.67 11.60 -8.61
N PRO A 531 12.51 10.77 -7.96
CA PRO A 531 13.92 11.09 -7.72
C PRO A 531 14.73 11.29 -8.99
N ALA A 532 14.31 10.69 -10.12
CA ALA A 532 14.98 10.88 -11.39
C ALA A 532 14.74 12.29 -11.97
N ALA A 533 13.74 12.99 -11.44
CA ALA A 533 13.32 14.31 -11.90
C ALA A 533 13.86 15.46 -11.02
N CYS A 534 14.69 15.16 -10.02
CA CYS A 534 15.38 16.15 -9.20
C CYS A 534 16.41 16.95 -10.02
N THR A 535 16.52 18.25 -9.76
CA THR A 535 17.59 19.07 -10.34
C THR A 535 18.94 18.77 -9.69
N PRO A 536 20.07 19.13 -10.32
CA PRO A 536 21.39 18.97 -9.70
C PRO A 536 21.50 19.61 -8.30
N GLU A 537 20.86 20.75 -8.09
CA GLU A 537 20.83 21.45 -6.79
C GLU A 537 20.00 20.67 -5.75
N GLU A 538 18.85 20.13 -6.14
CA GLU A 538 18.02 19.30 -5.26
C GLU A 538 18.77 18.01 -4.87
N ILE A 539 19.45 17.38 -5.83
CA ILE A 539 20.34 16.24 -5.57
C ILE A 539 21.47 16.62 -4.62
N HIS A 540 22.12 17.78 -4.81
CA HIS A 540 23.19 18.24 -3.93
C HIS A 540 22.71 18.38 -2.47
N ILE A 541 21.51 18.90 -2.26
CA ILE A 541 20.89 19.01 -0.93
C ILE A 541 20.56 17.62 -0.35
N LEU A 542 20.06 16.69 -1.17
CA LEU A 542 19.84 15.29 -0.77
C LEU A 542 21.16 14.59 -0.41
N GLN A 543 22.27 14.88 -1.11
CA GLN A 543 23.59 14.38 -0.72
C GLN A 543 24.05 14.97 0.61
N GLY A 544 23.77 16.26 0.85
CA GLY A 544 23.97 16.87 2.17
C GLY A 544 23.21 16.13 3.27
N PHE A 545 21.97 15.72 3.01
CA PHE A 545 21.16 14.91 3.95
C PHE A 545 21.78 13.54 4.21
N ARG A 546 22.22 12.83 3.16
CA ARG A 546 22.98 11.56 3.29
C ARG A 546 24.23 11.74 4.14
N SER A 547 25.03 12.78 3.89
CA SER A 547 26.25 13.05 4.66
C SER A 547 25.96 13.25 6.15
N LYS A 548 24.89 13.99 6.49
CA LYS A 548 24.44 14.14 7.89
C LYS A 548 24.05 12.80 8.52
N MET A 549 23.40 11.89 7.77
CA MET A 549 23.11 10.54 8.25
C MET A 549 24.38 9.75 8.57
N LEU A 550 25.33 9.73 7.64
CA LEU A 550 26.58 8.98 7.80
C LEU A 550 27.42 9.55 8.93
N ASP A 551 27.43 10.87 9.12
CA ASP A 551 28.08 11.53 10.24
C ASP A 551 27.47 11.10 11.59
N ALA A 552 26.14 11.07 11.68
CA ALA A 552 25.42 10.59 12.86
C ALA A 552 25.68 9.09 13.15
N LEU A 553 26.01 8.31 12.13
CA LEU A 553 26.31 6.87 12.25
C LEU A 553 27.79 6.56 12.48
N LYS A 554 28.70 7.55 12.44
CA LYS A 554 30.14 7.35 12.74
C LYS A 554 30.42 6.57 14.03
N PRO A 555 29.70 6.77 15.15
CA PRO A 555 29.93 5.99 16.37
C PRO A 555 29.74 4.48 16.17
N ILE A 556 28.72 4.05 15.42
CA ILE A 556 28.58 2.63 15.06
C ILE A 556 29.63 2.26 14.02
N ASN A 557 29.80 3.07 12.97
CA ASN A 557 30.62 2.71 11.83
C ASN A 557 32.10 2.51 12.20
N LEU A 558 32.66 3.45 12.96
CA LEU A 558 34.08 3.50 13.28
C LEU A 558 34.41 2.85 14.63
N ASN A 559 33.52 2.96 15.63
CA ASN A 559 33.88 2.66 17.02
C ASN A 559 33.21 1.42 17.61
N SER A 560 32.28 0.77 16.89
CA SER A 560 31.57 -0.43 17.38
C SER A 560 31.94 -1.68 16.61
N GLU A 561 32.53 -2.68 17.27
CA GLU A 561 32.78 -4.00 16.65
C GLU A 561 31.53 -4.89 16.62
N LYS A 562 30.55 -4.62 17.48
CA LYS A 562 29.29 -5.40 17.59
C LYS A 562 28.14 -4.84 16.77
N GLY A 563 28.27 -3.58 16.31
CA GLY A 563 27.24 -2.91 15.53
C GLY A 563 27.29 -3.30 14.06
N GLY A 564 26.12 -3.43 13.45
CA GLY A 564 25.97 -3.65 12.01
C GLY A 564 25.19 -2.53 11.33
N MET A 565 25.36 -2.40 10.02
CA MET A 565 24.56 -1.49 9.22
C MET A 565 24.43 -1.95 7.77
N PHE A 566 23.32 -1.56 7.17
CA PHE A 566 23.07 -1.65 5.73
C PHE A 566 22.40 -0.36 5.29
N ILE A 567 23.20 0.55 4.74
CA ILE A 567 22.78 1.87 4.27
C ILE A 567 22.81 1.89 2.75
N ASN A 568 21.67 1.61 2.13
CA ASN A 568 21.53 1.63 0.66
C ASN A 568 21.05 2.99 0.16
N SER A 569 21.35 3.30 -1.10
CA SER A 569 21.05 4.60 -1.71
C SER A 569 19.72 4.65 -2.45
N CYS A 570 18.81 3.74 -2.12
CA CYS A 570 17.47 3.75 -2.66
C CYS A 570 16.62 4.84 -2.01
N PHE A 571 15.66 5.35 -2.75
CA PHE A 571 14.51 6.05 -2.18
C PHE A 571 13.51 4.98 -1.74
N ALA A 572 13.47 4.63 -0.45
CA ALA A 572 12.49 3.68 0.09
C ALA A 572 12.19 3.95 1.57
N HIS A 573 11.17 3.29 2.11
CA HIS A 573 10.83 3.29 3.53
C HIS A 573 10.25 1.93 3.89
N CYS A 574 10.80 1.27 4.92
CA CYS A 574 10.56 -0.14 5.28
C CYS A 574 11.04 -1.16 4.25
N GLN A 575 12.14 -1.85 4.53
CA GLN A 575 12.71 -2.85 3.62
C GLN A 575 12.73 -4.28 4.20
N SER A 576 12.63 -4.44 5.52
CA SER A 576 12.76 -5.74 6.20
C SER A 576 11.52 -6.62 6.12
N GLU A 577 10.32 -6.03 6.08
CA GLU A 577 9.04 -6.75 5.97
C GLU A 577 8.52 -6.83 4.52
N SER A 578 9.22 -6.23 3.55
CA SER A 578 8.93 -6.31 2.13
C SER A 578 9.75 -7.42 1.46
N GLN A 579 9.69 -7.52 0.13
CA GLN A 579 10.60 -8.38 -0.62
C GLN A 579 11.95 -7.71 -0.92
N ASP A 580 12.16 -6.45 -0.54
CA ASP A 580 13.50 -5.85 -0.53
C ASP A 580 14.45 -6.61 0.40
N TRP A 581 13.90 -7.37 1.37
CA TRP A 581 14.65 -8.24 2.28
C TRP A 581 15.58 -9.22 1.56
N LEU A 582 15.05 -10.08 0.68
CA LEU A 582 15.81 -11.14 -0.01
C LEU A 582 15.33 -11.43 -1.45
N GLY A 583 14.38 -10.67 -1.97
CA GLY A 583 13.83 -10.83 -3.31
C GLY A 583 14.92 -10.89 -4.40
N ARG A 584 14.58 -11.42 -5.58
CA ARG A 584 15.55 -11.54 -6.68
C ARG A 584 16.16 -10.17 -7.04
N ASP A 585 15.33 -9.17 -6.92
CA ASP A 585 15.50 -7.75 -7.20
C ASP A 585 15.75 -6.90 -5.93
N SER A 586 15.97 -7.54 -4.77
CA SER A 586 16.40 -6.87 -3.53
C SER A 586 17.58 -5.92 -3.78
N PRO A 587 17.57 -4.71 -3.19
CA PRO A 587 18.68 -3.78 -3.32
C PRO A 587 19.96 -4.37 -2.72
N ARG A 588 21.09 -4.04 -3.34
CA ARG A 588 22.39 -4.64 -3.03
C ARG A 588 23.44 -3.59 -2.76
N VAL A 589 24.11 -3.74 -1.63
CA VAL A 589 25.31 -2.99 -1.31
C VAL A 589 26.47 -3.97 -1.30
N ASN A 590 27.53 -3.68 -2.06
CA ASN A 590 28.66 -4.58 -2.25
C ASN A 590 28.24 -6.02 -2.64
N ASN A 591 27.23 -6.11 -3.54
CA ASN A 591 26.60 -7.35 -4.01
C ASN A 591 25.86 -8.19 -2.94
N LYS A 592 25.77 -7.72 -1.69
CA LYS A 592 24.98 -8.36 -0.63
C LYS A 592 23.56 -7.80 -0.56
N ARG A 593 22.59 -8.69 -0.38
CA ARG A 593 21.19 -8.33 -0.06
C ARG A 593 21.04 -8.02 1.42
N ILE A 594 19.91 -7.39 1.77
CA ILE A 594 19.59 -7.00 3.14
C ILE A 594 19.61 -8.21 4.09
N ALA A 595 18.90 -9.29 3.73
CA ALA A 595 18.81 -10.49 4.56
C ALA A 595 20.17 -11.14 4.82
N GLU A 596 21.05 -11.14 3.81
CA GLU A 596 22.41 -11.68 3.93
C GLU A 596 23.25 -10.84 4.90
N ALA A 597 23.17 -9.52 4.80
CA ALA A 597 23.88 -8.59 5.68
C ALA A 597 23.41 -8.69 7.14
N VAL A 598 22.09 -8.71 7.36
CA VAL A 598 21.51 -8.86 8.71
C VAL A 598 21.81 -10.24 9.27
N GLY A 599 21.71 -11.29 8.46
CA GLY A 599 22.04 -12.65 8.85
C GLY A 599 23.52 -12.81 9.21
N ASP A 600 24.43 -12.23 8.42
CA ASP A 600 25.86 -12.28 8.68
C ASP A 600 26.19 -11.63 10.03
N TRP A 601 25.59 -10.48 10.31
CA TRP A 601 25.75 -9.77 11.58
C TRP A 601 25.08 -10.49 12.76
N TYR A 602 23.83 -10.95 12.60
CA TYR A 602 23.08 -11.51 13.72
C TYR A 602 23.74 -12.78 14.24
N PHE A 603 24.23 -13.63 13.34
CA PHE A 603 24.87 -14.89 13.68
C PHE A 603 26.40 -14.78 13.83
N ASP A 604 26.95 -13.56 13.83
CA ASP A 604 28.37 -13.28 13.97
C ASP A 604 29.24 -14.03 12.93
N ARG A 605 28.67 -14.27 11.73
CA ARG A 605 29.38 -14.92 10.61
C ARG A 605 30.42 -13.98 10.02
N LYS A 606 30.07 -12.70 9.83
CA LYS A 606 30.93 -11.66 9.26
C LYS A 606 30.55 -10.28 9.81
N LYS A 607 31.53 -9.38 9.87
CA LYS A 607 31.26 -7.95 10.09
C LYS A 607 30.43 -7.43 8.91
N SER A 608 29.28 -6.83 9.21
CA SER A 608 28.35 -6.30 8.20
C SER A 608 28.12 -4.81 8.43
N LYS A 609 28.90 -3.99 7.73
CA LYS A 609 28.76 -2.53 7.71
C LYS A 609 28.77 -2.07 6.26
N GLU A 610 27.64 -2.27 5.61
CA GLU A 610 27.48 -1.98 4.19
C GLU A 610 26.95 -0.55 4.04
N ILE A 611 27.70 0.30 3.33
CA ILE A 611 27.30 1.66 2.98
C ILE A 611 27.46 1.82 1.49
N ASP A 612 26.39 2.27 0.84
CA ASP A 612 26.30 2.39 -0.60
C ASP A 612 26.87 3.72 -1.11
N CYS A 613 27.13 3.79 -2.41
CA CYS A 613 27.58 5.00 -3.10
C CYS A 613 26.46 6.04 -3.20
N GLU A 614 26.75 7.26 -3.65
CA GLU A 614 25.73 8.32 -3.75
C GLU A 614 24.75 8.08 -4.91
N TYR A 615 23.45 8.35 -4.70
CA TYR A 615 22.45 8.29 -5.77
C TYR A 615 22.88 9.16 -6.97
N PRO A 616 22.73 8.69 -8.23
CA PRO A 616 21.97 7.52 -8.68
C PRO A 616 22.83 6.27 -9.00
N CYS A 617 23.86 5.97 -8.20
CA CYS A 617 24.80 4.91 -8.56
C CYS A 617 24.22 3.47 -8.48
N ASP A 618 23.34 3.19 -7.51
CA ASP A 618 22.84 1.83 -7.26
C ASP A 618 21.69 1.50 -8.22
N LYS A 619 22.00 0.68 -9.21
CA LYS A 619 21.06 0.21 -10.24
C LYS A 619 20.14 -0.91 -9.75
N THR A 620 20.35 -1.42 -8.55
CA THR A 620 19.48 -2.44 -7.93
C THR A 620 18.30 -1.82 -7.20
N CYS A 621 18.32 -0.51 -6.97
CA CYS A 621 17.23 0.22 -6.34
C CYS A 621 15.98 0.32 -7.21
N HIS A 622 14.83 0.09 -6.58
CA HIS A 622 13.51 0.32 -7.18
C HIS A 622 13.01 1.75 -7.04
N ASN A 623 13.57 2.53 -6.10
CA ASN A 623 13.12 3.89 -5.75
C ASN A 623 11.61 3.96 -5.48
N LEU A 624 11.19 3.24 -4.45
CA LEU A 624 9.83 3.19 -3.95
C LEU A 624 9.50 4.49 -3.20
N ILE A 625 8.81 5.44 -3.86
CA ILE A 625 8.20 6.60 -3.19
C ILE A 625 6.73 6.30 -2.86
N PRO A 626 6.38 6.09 -1.57
CA PRO A 626 5.00 6.11 -1.13
C PRO A 626 4.46 7.54 -1.22
N GLN A 627 3.30 7.71 -1.84
CA GLN A 627 2.62 9.01 -1.92
C GLN A 627 2.07 9.39 -0.53
N PRO A 628 2.48 10.51 0.10
CA PRO A 628 2.00 10.89 1.43
C PRO A 628 0.55 11.40 1.40
N PRO A 629 -0.27 11.14 2.43
CA PRO A 629 -1.52 11.87 2.67
C PRO A 629 -1.22 13.25 3.26
N VAL A 630 -1.75 14.33 2.68
CA VAL A 630 -1.56 15.71 3.18
C VAL A 630 -2.54 15.99 4.32
N ARG A 631 -2.07 16.52 5.46
CA ARG A 631 -2.92 17.02 6.56
C ARG A 631 -3.46 18.42 6.24
N VAL A 632 -4.78 18.59 6.33
CA VAL A 632 -5.50 19.86 6.23
C VAL A 632 -5.43 20.63 7.55
N GLN A 633 -4.90 21.86 7.55
CA GLN A 633 -5.15 22.85 8.60
C GLN A 633 -6.60 23.32 8.48
N ARG A 634 -7.46 22.96 9.43
CA ARG A 634 -8.79 23.57 9.57
C ARG A 634 -8.62 25.01 10.08
N SER A 635 -8.78 25.99 9.20
CA SER A 635 -9.08 27.37 9.59
C SER A 635 -10.46 27.41 10.27
N ARG A 636 -10.52 28.11 11.40
CA ARG A 636 -11.69 28.28 12.26
C ARG A 636 -12.89 28.78 11.46
N VAL A 637 -14.04 28.16 11.73
CA VAL A 637 -15.38 28.61 11.36
C VAL A 637 -15.75 29.83 12.23
N LEU A 638 -16.34 30.84 11.61
CA LEU A 638 -17.47 31.57 12.20
C LEU A 638 -18.75 31.04 11.57
#